data_AF-A0A2N6DJ14-F1
#
_entry.id   AF-A0A2N6DJ14-F1
#
_cell.length_a   1.000
_cell.length_b   1.000
_cell.length_c   1.000
_cell.angle_alpha   90.00
_cell.angle_beta   90.00
_cell.angle_gamma   90.00
#
_symmetry.space_group_name_H-M   'P 1'
#
loop_
_entity.id
_entity.type
_entity.pdbx_description
1 polymer ?
#
loop_
_entity_poly.entity_id
_entity_poly.type
_entity_poly.pdbx_seq_one_letter_code
_entity_poly.pdbx_strand_id
1 'polypeptide(L)'
;MKILKFIFIAACFFSLSACVGGGSAKPSVSDDTSVVNEFTVPQSGTITYTGTGDFEGFSISVSDAALAGRTIYIEKVEPDYNIDGYKSLSDIYAVRLKDSARDASSSALYTANVTLPYSSSILNGEGGNSGDVFLCSESSGSATKYTTTPGSGAYISAQAVFPGRFFAGYLDSSISNDSNGLILLKGISYKEAKNSGNLLQDPAGVFHPDVVRGTQFVQPGERVLLGVNEEAFADEVLTSSWQLTSIPTGSAAELTITGDDAFLTPDITGVFEVTLDITGINGFVGEQRMKIFAKPYLDSFGTGEPLCYTGCHSGGITDSVLDDYGRPLFRDIATPWRNSAHAGAFTSVAAETDSTCFKCHTTGFLFADRNSDGADEYSYAKGYDDSISDWAAPNGGESHLRGVACEACHGPGSSVSANDGFIASHYKNTPITSYACLTCHDNSDVTFAGHTFEYSTSHDNAHTLAGGNVAKNASCFKCHTGQGALSKIYDADVTPANTDTVSGVGCVVCHDPHDEDGNYASLRVTGNYNISLSTGVHTVDAGKGLVCYNCHNTDSNPDSPLPAVGTIPHNAQAELYQGVGGYSYGELSKPAKSIHTFFPLSCNDCHLKKDTGVTHNLQMSDDSDSRIAVCTDSCHSVAAPTFENGHYEYQGRLAELRSLIQSLKETINAKAGLALTTTIKASYTSDVDGLAEALNRAAYNYNFIKADRSNGLHNPTYARNLIELSLADLGNY
;
A
#
# COMPACT_ATOMS: atom_id res chain seq x y z
N MET A 1 -49.98 -30.68 35.86
CA MET A 1 -48.63 -31.18 35.49
C MET A 1 -48.58 -31.95 34.17
N LYS A 2 -49.49 -32.88 33.85
CA LYS A 2 -49.47 -33.59 32.55
C LYS A 2 -49.86 -32.72 31.34
N ILE A 3 -50.74 -31.74 31.53
CA ILE A 3 -51.12 -30.77 30.47
C ILE A 3 -50.01 -29.75 30.19
N LEU A 4 -49.24 -29.33 31.21
CA LEU A 4 -48.10 -28.42 31.03
C LEU A 4 -46.93 -29.08 30.27
N LYS A 5 -46.71 -30.39 30.45
CA LYS A 5 -45.73 -31.15 29.66
C LYS A 5 -46.16 -31.30 28.19
N PHE A 6 -47.47 -31.36 27.92
CA PHE A 6 -47.97 -31.44 26.54
C PHE A 6 -47.85 -30.10 25.80
N ILE A 7 -48.03 -28.97 26.51
CA ILE A 7 -47.84 -27.63 25.94
C ILE A 7 -46.34 -27.35 25.69
N PHE A 8 -45.43 -27.82 26.56
CA PHE A 8 -43.99 -27.69 26.33
C PHE A 8 -43.49 -28.57 25.17
N ILE A 9 -44.03 -29.78 25.00
CA ILE A 9 -43.67 -30.65 23.85
C ILE A 9 -44.27 -30.12 22.54
N ALA A 10 -45.48 -29.55 22.56
CA ALA A 10 -46.08 -28.92 21.39
C ALA A 10 -45.38 -27.60 20.98
N ALA A 11 -44.89 -26.82 21.96
CA ALA A 11 -44.09 -25.62 21.69
C ALA A 11 -42.70 -25.98 21.09
N CYS A 12 -42.07 -27.08 21.53
CA CYS A 12 -40.84 -27.57 20.92
C CYS A 12 -41.04 -28.15 19.51
N PHE A 13 -42.22 -28.66 19.16
CA PHE A 13 -42.51 -29.14 17.80
C PHE A 13 -42.83 -28.02 16.81
N PHE A 14 -43.33 -26.87 17.28
CA PHE A 14 -43.59 -25.70 16.42
C PHE A 14 -42.37 -24.76 16.27
N SER A 15 -41.37 -24.81 17.15
CA SER A 15 -40.13 -24.03 17.01
C SER A 15 -39.05 -24.71 16.15
N LEU A 16 -39.21 -25.99 15.79
CA LEU A 16 -38.30 -26.74 14.92
C LEU A 16 -38.65 -26.68 13.42
N SER A 17 -39.67 -25.91 13.03
CA SER A 17 -40.11 -25.77 11.62
C SER A 17 -39.89 -24.38 11.02
N ALA A 18 -39.13 -23.50 11.68
CA ALA A 18 -38.88 -22.14 11.20
C ALA A 18 -37.42 -21.79 10.83
N CYS A 19 -36.43 -22.64 11.08
CA CYS A 19 -35.03 -22.41 10.68
C CYS A 19 -34.35 -23.68 10.15
N VAL A 20 -34.97 -24.34 9.16
CA VAL A 20 -34.28 -25.30 8.30
C VAL A 20 -34.37 -24.77 6.88
N GLY A 21 -33.60 -23.72 6.61
CA GLY A 21 -33.19 -23.38 5.25
C GLY A 21 -32.23 -24.48 4.81
N GLY A 22 -32.77 -25.53 4.21
CA GLY A 22 -32.00 -26.65 3.71
C GLY A 22 -31.05 -26.17 2.62
N GLY A 23 -29.76 -26.07 2.96
CA GLY A 23 -28.69 -26.26 1.99
C GLY A 23 -28.92 -27.63 1.36
N SER A 24 -29.56 -27.61 0.19
CA SER A 24 -29.83 -28.80 -0.59
C SER A 24 -28.49 -29.20 -1.18
N ALA A 25 -27.80 -30.14 -0.53
CA ALA A 25 -26.89 -31.01 -1.25
C ALA A 25 -27.75 -31.70 -2.33
N LYS A 26 -27.73 -31.15 -3.55
CA LYS A 26 -28.38 -31.78 -4.71
C LYS A 26 -27.76 -33.17 -4.84
N PRO A 27 -28.54 -34.27 -4.78
CA PRO A 27 -28.03 -35.57 -5.18
C PRO A 27 -27.55 -35.46 -6.64
N SER A 28 -26.45 -36.13 -7.00
CA SER A 28 -25.92 -36.12 -8.38
C SER A 28 -26.89 -36.83 -9.33
N VAL A 29 -27.94 -36.13 -9.72
CA VAL A 29 -28.77 -36.47 -10.87
C VAL A 29 -28.18 -35.67 -12.02
N SER A 30 -27.87 -36.33 -13.13
CA SER A 30 -27.51 -35.64 -14.38
C SER A 30 -28.75 -35.01 -15.00
N ASP A 31 -29.41 -34.14 -14.25
CA ASP A 31 -30.46 -33.26 -14.78
C ASP A 31 -29.72 -32.10 -15.43
N ASP A 32 -29.31 -32.33 -16.69
CA ASP A 32 -28.82 -31.29 -17.58
C ASP A 32 -30.00 -30.37 -17.90
N THR A 33 -30.34 -29.48 -16.95
CA THR A 33 -31.37 -28.45 -17.07
C THR A 33 -30.93 -27.31 -18.00
N SER A 34 -29.77 -27.45 -18.65
CA SER A 34 -29.27 -26.50 -19.62
C SER A 34 -30.19 -26.47 -20.85
N VAL A 35 -30.71 -25.28 -21.16
CA VAL A 35 -31.41 -25.06 -22.42
C VAL A 35 -30.36 -24.56 -23.41
N VAL A 36 -30.25 -25.20 -24.57
CA VAL A 36 -29.26 -24.86 -25.59
C VAL A 36 -29.96 -24.44 -26.88
N ASN A 37 -29.51 -23.34 -27.46
CA ASN A 37 -29.87 -22.89 -28.79
C ASN A 37 -28.64 -22.87 -29.72
N GLU A 38 -28.80 -23.32 -30.96
CA GLU A 38 -27.72 -23.43 -31.95
C GLU A 38 -28.12 -22.72 -33.25
N PHE A 39 -27.21 -21.93 -33.82
CA PHE A 39 -27.39 -21.39 -35.17
C PHE A 39 -26.05 -21.18 -35.89
N THR A 40 -26.09 -21.20 -37.22
CA THR A 40 -24.93 -20.93 -38.08
C THR A 40 -24.90 -19.46 -38.48
N VAL A 41 -23.72 -18.85 -38.35
CA VAL A 41 -23.48 -17.45 -38.72
C VAL A 41 -23.54 -17.30 -40.24
N PRO A 42 -24.30 -16.33 -40.77
CA PRO A 42 -24.31 -15.99 -42.19
C PRO A 42 -22.90 -15.75 -42.74
N GLN A 43 -22.72 -15.90 -44.05
CA GLN A 43 -21.44 -15.64 -44.73
C GLN A 43 -20.99 -14.17 -44.62
N SER A 44 -21.85 -13.26 -44.19
CA SER A 44 -21.47 -11.87 -43.87
C SER A 44 -20.64 -11.75 -42.59
N GLY A 45 -20.60 -12.80 -41.75
CA GLY A 45 -19.96 -12.74 -40.43
C GLY A 45 -20.77 -11.98 -39.38
N THR A 46 -22.02 -11.63 -39.68
CA THR A 46 -22.89 -10.84 -38.79
C THR A 46 -23.81 -11.75 -37.99
N ILE A 47 -23.78 -11.59 -36.67
CA ILE A 47 -24.70 -12.22 -35.73
C ILE A 47 -25.68 -11.17 -35.22
N THR A 48 -26.96 -11.53 -35.23
CA THR A 48 -28.02 -10.76 -34.58
C THR A 48 -28.98 -11.76 -33.98
N TYR A 49 -28.75 -12.09 -32.72
CA TYR A 49 -29.59 -13.01 -31.97
C TYR A 49 -30.39 -12.26 -30.91
N THR A 50 -31.69 -12.49 -30.89
CA THR A 50 -32.60 -12.05 -29.83
C THR A 50 -33.36 -13.26 -29.34
N GLY A 51 -33.18 -13.61 -28.07
CA GLY A 51 -33.76 -14.81 -27.48
C GLY A 51 -35.26 -14.70 -27.31
N THR A 52 -35.92 -15.86 -27.37
CA THR A 52 -37.37 -16.04 -27.15
C THR A 52 -37.58 -17.23 -26.23
N GLY A 53 -38.71 -17.30 -25.51
CA GLY A 53 -38.98 -18.39 -24.59
C GLY A 53 -38.00 -18.38 -23.43
N ASP A 54 -37.26 -19.48 -23.21
CA ASP A 54 -36.30 -19.59 -22.11
C ASP A 54 -35.14 -18.57 -22.19
N PHE A 55 -34.87 -18.04 -23.38
CA PHE A 55 -33.85 -17.00 -23.62
C PHE A 55 -34.44 -15.59 -23.75
N GLU A 56 -35.72 -15.38 -23.43
CA GLU A 56 -36.34 -14.05 -23.52
C GLU A 56 -35.54 -13.00 -22.74
N GLY A 57 -35.21 -11.90 -23.43
CA GLY A 57 -34.41 -10.81 -22.87
C GLY A 57 -32.91 -10.90 -23.10
N PHE A 58 -32.37 -12.07 -23.43
CA PHE A 58 -30.98 -12.20 -23.86
C PHE A 58 -30.83 -11.81 -25.32
N SER A 59 -29.84 -11.00 -25.65
CA SER A 59 -29.49 -10.70 -27.04
C SER A 59 -27.99 -10.57 -27.23
N ILE A 60 -27.49 -10.96 -28.40
CA ILE A 60 -26.09 -10.77 -28.79
C ILE A 60 -26.00 -10.33 -30.25
N SER A 61 -25.20 -9.30 -30.50
CA SER A 61 -24.92 -8.82 -31.85
C SER A 61 -23.45 -8.48 -32.06
N VAL A 62 -22.90 -8.95 -33.17
CA VAL A 62 -21.50 -8.72 -33.58
C VAL A 62 -21.41 -8.81 -35.11
N SER A 63 -20.44 -8.12 -35.70
CA SER A 63 -20.15 -8.26 -37.12
C SER A 63 -18.66 -8.43 -37.32
N ASP A 64 -18.22 -9.66 -37.61
CA ASP A 64 -16.83 -10.00 -37.86
C ASP A 64 -16.72 -11.05 -38.97
N ALA A 65 -15.96 -10.76 -40.03
CA ALA A 65 -15.82 -11.66 -41.17
C ALA A 65 -15.26 -13.04 -40.80
N ALA A 66 -14.47 -13.15 -39.73
CA ALA A 66 -13.92 -14.41 -39.26
C ALA A 66 -14.98 -15.36 -38.67
N LEU A 67 -16.19 -14.85 -38.38
CA LEU A 67 -17.32 -15.64 -37.91
C LEU A 67 -18.14 -16.27 -39.05
N ALA A 68 -17.89 -15.88 -40.31
CA ALA A 68 -18.64 -16.36 -41.46
C ALA A 68 -18.69 -17.90 -41.53
N GLY A 69 -19.90 -18.46 -41.50
CA GLY A 69 -20.12 -19.91 -41.58
C GLY A 69 -19.80 -20.70 -40.31
N ARG A 70 -19.36 -20.06 -39.22
CA ARG A 70 -19.19 -20.72 -37.92
C ARG A 70 -20.54 -21.02 -37.28
N THR A 71 -20.57 -21.99 -36.37
CA THR A 71 -21.76 -22.32 -35.57
C THR A 71 -21.60 -21.82 -34.15
N ILE A 72 -22.64 -21.18 -33.62
CA ILE A 72 -22.71 -20.64 -32.26
C ILE A 72 -23.66 -21.49 -31.42
N TYR A 73 -23.22 -21.77 -30.19
CA TYR A 73 -24.03 -22.30 -29.12
C TYR A 73 -24.32 -21.22 -28.09
N ILE A 74 -25.60 -21.07 -27.72
CA ILE A 74 -26.02 -20.28 -26.58
C ILE A 74 -26.66 -21.25 -25.60
N GLU A 75 -26.08 -21.37 -24.42
CA GLU A 75 -26.54 -22.23 -23.34
C GLU A 75 -26.97 -21.35 -22.17
N LYS A 76 -28.13 -21.65 -21.61
CA LYS A 76 -28.64 -20.99 -20.40
C LYS A 76 -28.45 -21.91 -19.20
N VAL A 77 -27.76 -21.44 -18.18
CA VAL A 77 -27.39 -22.20 -16.98
C VAL A 77 -27.89 -21.45 -15.75
N GLU A 78 -28.42 -22.18 -14.78
CA GLU A 78 -28.76 -21.64 -13.46
C GLU A 78 -27.49 -21.02 -12.83
N PRO A 79 -27.55 -19.79 -12.30
CA PRO A 79 -26.36 -19.11 -11.82
C PRO A 79 -25.94 -19.64 -10.45
N ASP A 80 -24.63 -19.62 -10.16
CA ASP A 80 -24.18 -19.57 -8.78
C ASP A 80 -24.60 -18.22 -8.18
N TYR A 81 -25.16 -18.23 -6.97
CA TYR A 81 -25.76 -17.03 -6.37
C TYR A 81 -24.76 -15.89 -6.17
N ASN A 82 -23.50 -16.23 -5.91
CA ASN A 82 -22.41 -15.29 -5.69
C ASN A 82 -21.20 -15.70 -6.55
N ILE A 83 -20.79 -14.80 -7.45
CA ILE A 83 -19.65 -14.97 -8.34
C ILE A 83 -18.74 -13.77 -8.12
N ASP A 84 -17.58 -13.99 -7.50
CA ASP A 84 -16.58 -12.94 -7.23
C ASP A 84 -17.12 -11.68 -6.51
N GLY A 85 -18.05 -11.84 -5.57
CA GLY A 85 -18.68 -10.72 -4.86
C GLY A 85 -19.83 -10.08 -5.63
N TYR A 86 -20.14 -10.56 -6.83
CA TYR A 86 -21.36 -10.21 -7.54
C TYR A 86 -22.47 -11.20 -7.20
N LYS A 87 -23.57 -10.69 -6.65
CA LYS A 87 -24.82 -11.44 -6.56
C LYS A 87 -25.47 -11.52 -7.94
N SER A 88 -25.74 -12.72 -8.41
CA SER A 88 -26.35 -12.88 -9.73
C SER A 88 -27.83 -12.47 -9.71
N LEU A 89 -28.19 -11.58 -10.62
CA LEU A 89 -29.56 -11.09 -10.84
C LEU A 89 -30.23 -11.76 -12.05
N SER A 90 -29.50 -12.62 -12.77
CA SER A 90 -29.97 -13.35 -13.95
C SER A 90 -29.40 -14.75 -14.00
N ASP A 91 -29.94 -15.59 -14.88
CA ASP A 91 -29.26 -16.81 -15.31
C ASP A 91 -27.93 -16.49 -16.03
N ILE A 92 -27.04 -17.48 -16.12
CA ILE A 92 -25.81 -17.40 -16.90
C ILE A 92 -26.10 -17.81 -18.34
N TYR A 93 -25.66 -16.99 -19.31
CA TYR A 93 -25.76 -17.26 -20.73
C TYR A 93 -24.36 -17.53 -21.30
N ALA A 94 -24.05 -18.79 -21.56
CA ALA A 94 -22.78 -19.23 -22.13
C ALA A 94 -22.84 -19.22 -23.67
N VAL A 95 -22.02 -18.40 -24.31
CA VAL A 95 -21.91 -18.29 -25.77
C VAL A 95 -20.59 -18.93 -26.23
N ARG A 96 -20.67 -19.97 -27.07
CA ARG A 96 -19.51 -20.75 -27.54
C ARG A 96 -19.48 -20.90 -29.07
N LEU A 97 -18.29 -21.10 -29.63
CA LEU A 97 -18.09 -21.45 -31.04
C LEU A 97 -17.83 -22.94 -31.20
N LYS A 98 -18.45 -23.57 -32.20
CA LYS A 98 -18.27 -25.00 -32.51
C LYS A 98 -17.08 -25.23 -33.44
N ASP A 99 -15.88 -25.29 -32.89
CA ASP A 99 -14.71 -25.80 -33.61
C ASP A 99 -14.42 -27.25 -33.17
N SER A 100 -15.24 -28.19 -33.65
CA SER A 100 -15.02 -29.66 -33.61
C SER A 100 -14.44 -30.29 -32.33
N ALA A 101 -14.95 -29.95 -31.16
CA ALA A 101 -15.09 -30.79 -29.96
C ALA A 101 -15.91 -29.96 -28.96
N ARG A 102 -16.76 -30.57 -28.13
CA ARG A 102 -17.63 -29.85 -27.18
C ARG A 102 -16.86 -28.94 -26.20
N ASP A 103 -15.53 -29.06 -26.13
CA ASP A 103 -14.65 -28.41 -25.16
C ASP A 103 -13.45 -27.63 -25.75
N ALA A 104 -13.31 -27.52 -27.08
CA ALA A 104 -12.22 -26.71 -27.64
C ALA A 104 -12.64 -25.23 -27.66
N SER A 105 -12.19 -24.46 -26.66
CA SER A 105 -12.24 -23.00 -26.73
C SER A 105 -11.45 -22.54 -27.97
N SER A 106 -12.15 -21.93 -28.92
CA SER A 106 -11.48 -21.11 -29.94
C SER A 106 -10.67 -20.04 -29.20
N SER A 107 -9.36 -19.97 -29.42
CA SER A 107 -8.52 -18.90 -28.87
C SER A 107 -8.83 -17.52 -29.45
N ALA A 108 -9.65 -17.45 -30.51
CA ALA A 108 -10.12 -16.19 -31.07
C ALA A 108 -11.24 -15.59 -30.21
N LEU A 109 -11.03 -14.34 -29.80
CA LEU A 109 -11.95 -13.52 -29.01
C LEU A 109 -12.57 -12.44 -29.90
N TYR A 110 -13.85 -12.15 -29.68
CA TYR A 110 -14.64 -11.19 -30.45
C TYR A 110 -15.40 -10.26 -29.51
N THR A 111 -15.60 -9.00 -29.91
CA THR A 111 -16.41 -8.05 -29.15
C THR A 111 -17.84 -8.03 -29.69
N ALA A 112 -18.82 -8.29 -28.83
CA ALA A 112 -20.25 -8.24 -29.17
C ALA A 112 -20.99 -7.27 -28.27
N ASN A 113 -22.08 -6.66 -28.78
CA ASN A 113 -23.06 -6.03 -27.91
C ASN A 113 -23.94 -7.14 -27.33
N VAL A 114 -23.91 -7.29 -26.01
CA VAL A 114 -24.68 -8.28 -25.26
C VAL A 114 -25.74 -7.53 -24.44
N THR A 115 -26.95 -8.07 -24.42
CA THR A 115 -28.06 -7.61 -23.56
C THR A 115 -28.52 -8.77 -22.69
N LEU A 116 -28.73 -8.51 -21.41
CA LEU A 116 -29.21 -9.49 -20.43
C LEU A 116 -30.45 -8.96 -19.71
N PRO A 117 -31.43 -9.83 -19.40
CA PRO A 117 -32.46 -9.49 -18.42
C PRO A 117 -31.86 -9.53 -17.01
N TYR A 118 -32.44 -8.78 -16.08
CA TYR A 118 -32.11 -8.89 -14.65
C TYR A 118 -33.36 -8.75 -13.78
N SER A 119 -33.36 -9.42 -12.63
CA SER A 119 -34.48 -9.40 -11.68
C SER A 119 -34.41 -8.19 -10.75
N SER A 120 -35.30 -7.21 -10.97
CA SER A 120 -35.43 -6.05 -10.07
C SER A 120 -35.92 -6.45 -8.68
N SER A 121 -36.63 -7.56 -8.51
CA SER A 121 -37.03 -8.05 -7.19
C SER A 121 -35.87 -8.63 -6.40
N ILE A 122 -34.94 -9.34 -7.05
CA ILE A 122 -33.71 -9.82 -6.39
C ILE A 122 -32.86 -8.62 -6.00
N LEU A 123 -32.64 -7.68 -6.94
CA LEU A 123 -31.89 -6.45 -6.69
C LEU A 123 -32.43 -5.65 -5.49
N ASN A 124 -33.75 -5.44 -5.44
CA ASN A 124 -34.39 -4.74 -4.33
C ASN A 124 -34.30 -5.52 -3.01
N GLY A 125 -34.36 -6.84 -3.06
CA GLY A 125 -34.18 -7.71 -1.89
C GLY A 125 -32.76 -7.63 -1.31
N GLU A 126 -31.79 -7.35 -2.17
CA GLU A 126 -30.38 -7.14 -1.82
C GLU A 126 -30.03 -5.68 -1.48
N GLY A 127 -31.03 -4.78 -1.50
CA GLY A 127 -30.85 -3.37 -1.17
C GLY A 127 -30.16 -2.52 -2.25
N GLY A 128 -29.91 -3.06 -3.45
CA GLY A 128 -29.27 -2.36 -4.56
C GLY A 128 -30.23 -1.50 -5.39
N ASN A 129 -29.70 -0.53 -6.14
CA ASN A 129 -30.46 0.26 -7.11
C ASN A 129 -30.12 -0.15 -8.55
N SER A 130 -30.95 0.22 -9.52
CA SER A 130 -30.71 -0.11 -10.94
C SER A 130 -29.40 0.46 -11.49
N GLY A 131 -28.85 1.50 -10.87
CA GLY A 131 -27.52 2.04 -11.19
C GLY A 131 -26.36 1.13 -10.80
N ASP A 132 -26.62 0.14 -9.94
CA ASP A 132 -25.61 -0.75 -9.35
C ASP A 132 -25.58 -2.13 -10.04
N VAL A 133 -26.32 -2.27 -11.15
CA VAL A 133 -26.36 -3.49 -11.96
C VAL A 133 -25.28 -3.44 -13.02
N PHE A 134 -24.58 -4.55 -13.20
CA PHE A 134 -23.50 -4.71 -14.16
C PHE A 134 -23.75 -5.90 -15.08
N LEU A 135 -23.36 -5.77 -16.35
CA LEU A 135 -23.19 -6.94 -17.21
C LEU A 135 -21.82 -7.53 -16.85
N CYS A 136 -21.79 -8.80 -16.46
CA CYS A 136 -20.57 -9.48 -16.06
C CYS A 136 -20.30 -10.68 -16.98
N SER A 137 -19.03 -11.03 -17.17
CA SER A 137 -18.63 -12.36 -17.63
C SER A 137 -18.01 -13.18 -16.50
N GLU A 138 -18.27 -14.49 -16.48
CA GLU A 138 -17.70 -15.42 -15.51
C GLU A 138 -16.60 -16.27 -16.15
N SER A 139 -15.47 -16.39 -15.45
CA SER A 139 -14.33 -17.24 -15.81
C SER A 139 -13.71 -17.81 -14.55
N SER A 140 -13.75 -19.13 -14.39
CA SER A 140 -13.13 -19.86 -13.26
C SER A 140 -13.54 -19.33 -11.88
N GLY A 141 -14.81 -18.93 -11.72
CA GLY A 141 -15.33 -18.36 -10.47
C GLY A 141 -15.00 -16.87 -10.24
N SER A 142 -14.32 -16.21 -11.16
CA SER A 142 -14.12 -14.74 -11.16
C SER A 142 -15.11 -14.05 -12.09
N ALA A 143 -15.48 -12.80 -11.77
CA ALA A 143 -16.42 -12.00 -12.55
C ALA A 143 -15.74 -10.75 -13.15
N THR A 144 -15.85 -10.58 -14.47
CA THR A 144 -15.42 -9.37 -15.19
C THR A 144 -16.60 -8.45 -15.42
N LYS A 145 -16.55 -7.23 -14.92
CA LYS A 145 -17.58 -6.22 -15.17
C LYS A 145 -17.39 -5.53 -16.52
N TYR A 146 -18.49 -5.35 -17.24
CA TYR A 146 -18.62 -4.49 -18.41
C TYR A 146 -19.52 -3.27 -18.10
N THR A 147 -19.29 -2.14 -18.77
CA THR A 147 -19.74 -0.79 -18.36
C THR A 147 -21.27 -0.52 -18.34
N THR A 148 -21.62 0.65 -17.80
CA THR A 148 -22.74 0.95 -16.88
C THR A 148 -23.85 1.81 -17.48
N THR A 149 -24.50 1.38 -18.55
CA THR A 149 -25.80 1.99 -18.88
C THR A 149 -26.90 0.99 -18.54
N PRO A 150 -27.53 1.10 -17.36
CA PRO A 150 -28.80 0.43 -17.14
C PRO A 150 -29.70 0.80 -18.32
N GLY A 151 -30.17 -0.20 -19.05
CA GLY A 151 -31.16 0.05 -20.09
C GLY A 151 -32.43 0.61 -19.43
N SER A 152 -33.30 1.26 -20.20
CA SER A 152 -34.65 1.51 -19.72
C SER A 152 -35.35 0.16 -19.52
N GLY A 153 -35.68 -0.22 -18.29
CA GLY A 153 -36.38 -1.47 -17.96
C GLY A 153 -35.49 -2.50 -17.23
N ALA A 154 -35.96 -3.75 -17.15
CA ALA A 154 -35.28 -4.86 -16.45
C ALA A 154 -34.14 -5.49 -17.29
N TYR A 155 -33.35 -4.65 -17.99
CA TYR A 155 -32.30 -5.10 -18.90
C TYR A 155 -31.01 -4.30 -18.74
N ILE A 156 -29.87 -4.96 -18.95
CA ILE A 156 -28.56 -4.33 -19.04
C ILE A 156 -27.89 -4.69 -20.36
N SER A 157 -27.16 -3.74 -20.96
CA SER A 157 -26.44 -3.97 -22.22
C SER A 157 -25.04 -3.39 -22.15
N ALA A 158 -24.07 -4.12 -22.71
CA ALA A 158 -22.69 -3.67 -22.81
C ALA A 158 -21.99 -4.31 -24.01
N GLN A 159 -20.86 -3.73 -24.43
CA GLN A 159 -19.91 -4.44 -25.28
C GLN A 159 -19.09 -5.40 -24.42
N ALA A 160 -19.12 -6.68 -24.76
CA ALA A 160 -18.46 -7.74 -24.01
C ALA A 160 -17.70 -8.69 -24.95
N VAL A 161 -16.70 -9.37 -24.40
CA VAL A 161 -15.86 -10.31 -25.15
C VAL A 161 -16.51 -11.70 -25.15
N PHE A 162 -16.65 -12.34 -26.31
CA PHE A 162 -17.10 -13.72 -26.46
C PHE A 162 -16.13 -14.53 -27.37
N PRO A 163 -16.07 -15.87 -27.29
CA PRO A 163 -16.85 -16.78 -26.44
C PRO A 163 -16.75 -16.49 -24.94
N GLY A 164 -17.84 -16.61 -24.19
CA GLY A 164 -17.88 -16.24 -22.77
C GLY A 164 -19.18 -16.63 -22.08
N ARG A 165 -19.20 -16.57 -20.75
CA ARG A 165 -20.37 -16.84 -19.90
C ARG A 165 -20.84 -15.52 -19.31
N PHE A 166 -22.06 -15.09 -19.57
CA PHE A 166 -22.53 -13.75 -19.19
C PHE A 166 -23.68 -13.78 -18.19
N PHE A 167 -23.69 -12.85 -17.24
CA PHE A 167 -24.79 -12.69 -16.28
C PHE A 167 -24.95 -11.22 -15.87
N ALA A 168 -26.12 -10.84 -15.39
CA ALA A 168 -26.34 -9.54 -14.78
C ALA A 168 -26.01 -9.66 -13.28
N GLY A 169 -25.02 -8.89 -12.81
CA GLY A 169 -24.54 -8.96 -11.42
C GLY A 169 -24.78 -7.67 -10.66
N TYR A 170 -25.04 -7.79 -9.37
CA TYR A 170 -24.98 -6.70 -8.38
C TYR A 170 -23.73 -6.88 -7.53
N LEU A 171 -22.80 -5.92 -7.57
CA LEU A 171 -21.61 -6.00 -6.71
C LEU A 171 -22.05 -5.79 -5.26
N ASP A 172 -21.95 -6.84 -4.45
CA ASP A 172 -22.22 -6.74 -3.03
C ASP A 172 -21.09 -5.95 -2.37
N SER A 173 -21.38 -4.68 -2.04
CA SER A 173 -20.41 -3.79 -1.40
C SER A 173 -19.98 -4.24 -0.01
N SER A 174 -20.62 -5.27 0.57
CA SER A 174 -20.16 -5.89 1.83
C SER A 174 -18.90 -6.75 1.66
N ILE A 175 -18.57 -7.15 0.43
CA ILE A 175 -17.31 -7.80 0.05
C ILE A 175 -16.46 -6.74 -0.63
N SER A 176 -15.87 -5.84 0.16
CA SER A 176 -14.86 -4.91 -0.34
C SER A 176 -13.50 -5.27 0.24
N ASN A 177 -12.49 -5.37 -0.62
CA ASN A 177 -11.08 -5.36 -0.22
C ASN A 177 -10.62 -3.93 0.15
N ASP A 178 -11.58 -3.11 0.58
CA ASP A 178 -11.34 -1.73 0.96
C ASP A 178 -10.47 -1.75 2.22
N SER A 179 -9.30 -1.13 2.12
CA SER A 179 -8.28 -1.18 3.18
C SER A 179 -8.44 -0.04 4.19
N ASN A 180 -9.47 0.81 4.00
CA ASN A 180 -10.15 1.53 5.08
C ASN A 180 -11.24 0.67 5.76
N GLY A 181 -11.34 -0.60 5.41
CA GLY A 181 -12.18 -1.54 6.11
C GLY A 181 -11.69 -1.83 7.52
N LEU A 182 -12.55 -2.52 8.26
CA LEU A 182 -12.31 -3.04 9.61
C LEU A 182 -11.15 -4.07 9.68
N ILE A 183 -10.73 -4.66 8.57
CA ILE A 183 -9.67 -5.68 8.45
C ILE A 183 -8.40 -5.04 7.87
N LEU A 184 -7.29 -5.15 8.61
CA LEU A 184 -5.93 -4.80 8.17
C LEU A 184 -5.16 -6.05 7.74
N LEU A 185 -4.46 -5.95 6.61
CA LEU A 185 -3.37 -6.87 6.28
C LEU A 185 -2.10 -6.41 7.01
N LYS A 186 -1.73 -7.13 8.07
CA LYS A 186 -0.51 -6.88 8.83
C LYS A 186 0.65 -7.68 8.25
N GLY A 187 1.86 -7.17 8.45
CA GLY A 187 3.08 -7.90 8.14
C GLY A 187 3.87 -8.30 9.37
N ILE A 188 4.83 -9.19 9.15
CA ILE A 188 5.85 -9.60 10.10
C ILE A 188 7.18 -9.52 9.36
N SER A 189 8.03 -8.59 9.76
CA SER A 189 9.37 -8.39 9.22
C SER A 189 10.29 -9.60 9.47
N TYR A 190 11.43 -9.63 8.77
CA TYR A 190 12.47 -10.63 8.99
C TYR A 190 12.91 -10.69 10.46
N LYS A 191 13.19 -9.52 11.05
CA LYS A 191 13.63 -9.39 12.44
C LYS A 191 12.57 -9.84 13.43
N GLU A 192 11.32 -9.43 13.23
CA GLU A 192 10.22 -9.81 14.11
C GLU A 192 10.00 -11.32 14.11
N ALA A 193 9.93 -11.94 12.93
CA ALA A 193 9.78 -13.39 12.80
C ALA A 193 10.94 -14.15 13.46
N LYS A 194 12.17 -13.67 13.26
CA LYS A 194 13.37 -14.25 13.88
C LYS A 194 13.33 -14.15 15.40
N ASN A 195 13.03 -12.96 15.93
CA ASN A 195 13.01 -12.70 17.37
C ASN A 195 11.87 -13.42 18.09
N SER A 196 10.73 -13.63 17.42
CA SER A 196 9.62 -14.39 17.97
C SER A 196 9.83 -15.90 17.93
N GLY A 197 10.91 -16.39 17.28
CA GLY A 197 11.16 -17.80 17.08
C GLY A 197 10.20 -18.47 16.08
N ASN A 198 9.50 -17.67 15.26
CA ASN A 198 8.67 -18.20 14.18
C ASN A 198 9.59 -18.52 13.01
N LEU A 199 10.04 -19.77 12.96
CA LEU A 199 11.02 -20.25 11.98
C LEU A 199 10.46 -21.42 11.19
N LEU A 200 10.88 -21.53 9.94
CA LEU A 200 10.70 -22.68 9.06
C LEU A 200 12.04 -23.39 8.91
N GLN A 201 12.06 -24.71 8.85
CA GLN A 201 13.30 -25.47 8.65
C GLN A 201 13.34 -26.02 7.23
N ASP A 202 14.39 -25.71 6.46
CA ASP A 202 14.53 -26.32 5.13
C ASP A 202 15.10 -27.75 5.18
N PRO A 203 15.12 -28.50 4.06
CA PRO A 203 15.67 -29.86 4.01
C PRO A 203 17.16 -29.97 4.36
N ALA A 204 17.92 -28.88 4.30
CA ALA A 204 19.31 -28.82 4.73
C ALA A 204 19.45 -28.59 6.25
N GLY A 205 18.32 -28.39 6.95
CA GLY A 205 18.24 -28.14 8.38
C GLY A 205 18.47 -26.68 8.78
N VAL A 206 18.48 -25.75 7.80
CA VAL A 206 18.67 -24.32 8.03
C VAL A 206 17.33 -23.68 8.40
N PHE A 207 17.34 -22.83 9.44
CA PHE A 207 16.16 -22.12 9.90
C PHE A 207 16.00 -20.77 9.22
N HIS A 208 14.81 -20.56 8.65
CA HIS A 208 14.39 -19.32 7.98
C HIS A 208 13.32 -18.64 8.79
N PRO A 209 13.33 -17.30 8.96
CA PRO A 209 12.21 -16.61 9.60
C PRO A 209 10.92 -16.80 8.81
N ASP A 210 9.80 -17.00 9.48
CA ASP A 210 8.49 -17.14 8.85
C ASP A 210 7.80 -15.77 8.75
N VAL A 211 8.19 -15.02 7.72
CA VAL A 211 7.76 -13.63 7.48
C VAL A 211 6.35 -13.56 6.91
N VAL A 212 5.70 -12.41 7.09
CA VAL A 212 4.37 -12.12 6.51
C VAL A 212 4.45 -10.80 5.75
N ARG A 213 4.13 -10.81 4.46
CA ARG A 213 4.28 -9.62 3.59
C ARG A 213 3.21 -8.54 3.83
N GLY A 214 2.07 -8.91 4.41
CA GLY A 214 0.91 -8.01 4.53
C GLY A 214 0.19 -7.80 3.19
N THR A 215 0.03 -8.85 2.40
CA THR A 215 -0.73 -8.85 1.14
C THR A 215 -1.79 -9.95 1.16
N GLN A 216 -2.85 -9.75 0.39
CA GLN A 216 -3.88 -10.77 0.16
C GLN A 216 -3.48 -11.80 -0.90
N PHE A 217 -2.43 -11.54 -1.68
CA PHE A 217 -1.92 -12.46 -2.70
C PHE A 217 -0.73 -13.24 -2.14
N VAL A 218 -0.95 -14.52 -1.91
CA VAL A 218 0.02 -15.41 -1.30
C VAL A 218 0.09 -16.73 -2.06
N GLN A 219 1.13 -17.51 -1.83
CA GLN A 219 1.14 -18.91 -2.29
C GLN A 219 0.57 -19.82 -1.19
N PRO A 220 0.15 -21.05 -1.53
CA PRO A 220 -0.10 -22.07 -0.51
C PRO A 220 1.11 -22.21 0.45
N GLY A 221 0.84 -22.42 1.73
CA GLY A 221 1.86 -22.51 2.80
C GLY A 221 2.32 -21.16 3.40
N GLU A 222 2.06 -20.05 2.71
CA GLU A 222 2.42 -18.72 3.20
C GLU A 222 1.36 -18.16 4.15
N ARG A 223 1.80 -17.61 5.29
CA ARG A 223 0.89 -17.01 6.27
C ARG A 223 0.40 -15.64 5.84
N VAL A 224 -0.87 -15.38 6.13
CA VAL A 224 -1.49 -14.07 6.16
C VAL A 224 -1.84 -13.73 7.60
N LEU A 225 -1.49 -12.52 8.03
CA LEU A 225 -1.88 -11.96 9.32
C LEU A 225 -2.92 -10.86 9.09
N LEU A 226 -4.08 -11.07 9.71
CA LEU A 226 -5.22 -10.17 9.70
C LEU A 226 -5.34 -9.51 11.07
N GLY A 227 -5.57 -8.20 11.11
CA GLY A 227 -5.82 -7.46 12.34
C GLY A 227 -7.01 -6.54 12.24
N VAL A 228 -7.47 -6.01 13.37
CA VAL A 228 -8.56 -5.03 13.41
C VAL A 228 -8.04 -3.63 13.11
N ASN A 229 -8.72 -2.91 12.22
CA ASN A 229 -8.50 -1.50 11.96
C ASN A 229 -9.29 -0.64 12.95
N GLU A 230 -8.72 -0.39 14.12
CA GLU A 230 -9.36 0.46 15.15
C GLU A 230 -9.64 1.88 14.64
N GLU A 231 -8.76 2.42 13.77
CA GLU A 231 -8.93 3.76 13.21
C GLU A 231 -10.15 3.87 12.29
N ALA A 232 -10.39 2.83 11.49
CA ALA A 232 -11.57 2.72 10.65
C ALA A 232 -12.84 2.44 11.46
N PHE A 233 -12.74 1.65 12.53
CA PHE A 233 -13.90 1.33 13.37
C PHE A 233 -14.42 2.54 14.14
N ALA A 234 -13.53 3.47 14.51
CA ALA A 234 -13.84 4.71 15.21
C ALA A 234 -14.52 4.53 16.59
N ASP A 235 -14.37 3.35 17.21
CA ASP A 235 -14.70 3.05 18.60
C ASP A 235 -13.61 2.14 19.20
N GLU A 236 -13.52 2.08 20.53
CA GLU A 236 -12.66 1.11 21.21
C GLU A 236 -13.29 -0.29 21.09
N VAL A 237 -12.50 -1.26 20.61
CA VAL A 237 -12.96 -2.63 20.37
C VAL A 237 -13.24 -3.33 21.70
N LEU A 238 -14.47 -3.80 21.90
CA LEU A 238 -14.88 -4.61 23.05
C LEU A 238 -14.72 -6.10 22.74
N THR A 239 -15.15 -6.54 21.56
CA THR A 239 -15.00 -7.91 21.09
C THR A 239 -14.77 -7.94 19.59
N SER A 240 -13.89 -8.84 19.14
CA SER A 240 -13.70 -9.21 17.75
C SER A 240 -13.98 -10.72 17.56
N SER A 241 -14.53 -11.09 16.40
CA SER A 241 -14.79 -12.47 16.01
C SER A 241 -14.41 -12.67 14.56
N TRP A 242 -13.55 -13.64 14.31
CA TRP A 242 -13.05 -13.98 12.98
C TRP A 242 -13.63 -15.32 12.52
N GLN A 243 -14.03 -15.40 11.26
CA GLN A 243 -14.58 -16.62 10.67
C GLN A 243 -14.04 -16.82 9.26
N LEU A 244 -13.74 -18.06 8.91
CA LEU A 244 -13.42 -18.46 7.54
C LEU A 244 -14.73 -18.89 6.88
N THR A 245 -15.34 -18.01 6.10
CA THR A 245 -16.71 -18.16 5.59
C THR A 245 -16.77 -18.88 4.25
N SER A 246 -15.69 -18.85 3.49
CA SER A 246 -15.53 -19.61 2.24
C SER A 246 -14.13 -20.16 2.11
N ILE A 247 -14.01 -21.44 1.76
CA ILE A 247 -12.74 -22.10 1.46
C ILE A 247 -12.83 -22.86 0.13
N PRO A 248 -11.72 -23.01 -0.61
CA PRO A 248 -11.72 -23.82 -1.82
C PRO A 248 -11.99 -25.30 -1.50
N THR A 249 -12.61 -26.01 -2.45
CA THR A 249 -12.93 -27.44 -2.25
C THR A 249 -11.65 -28.26 -2.06
N GLY A 250 -11.58 -29.02 -0.97
CA GLY A 250 -10.42 -29.85 -0.62
C GLY A 250 -9.43 -29.17 0.33
N SER A 251 -9.64 -27.89 0.65
CA SER A 251 -8.90 -27.17 1.69
C SER A 251 -9.25 -27.71 3.08
N ALA A 252 -8.23 -27.85 3.92
CA ALA A 252 -8.29 -28.05 5.35
C ALA A 252 -7.80 -26.81 6.14
N ALA A 253 -7.55 -25.68 5.47
CA ALA A 253 -7.12 -24.45 6.13
C ALA A 253 -8.14 -23.99 7.20
N GLU A 254 -7.61 -23.51 8.33
CA GLU A 254 -8.37 -22.95 9.45
C GLU A 254 -7.74 -21.62 9.89
N LEU A 255 -8.53 -20.79 10.60
CA LEU A 255 -8.02 -19.58 11.23
C LEU A 255 -7.43 -19.89 12.61
N THR A 256 -6.26 -19.35 12.89
CA THR A 256 -5.68 -19.34 14.24
C THR A 256 -5.81 -17.94 14.84
N ILE A 257 -6.64 -17.80 15.88
CA ILE A 257 -6.94 -16.51 16.50
C ILE A 257 -6.00 -16.24 17.68
N THR A 258 -5.37 -15.07 17.69
CA THR A 258 -4.45 -14.63 18.75
C THR A 258 -4.78 -13.20 19.18
N GLY A 259 -5.51 -13.05 20.28
CA GLY A 259 -6.06 -11.76 20.67
C GLY A 259 -7.10 -11.29 19.65
N ASP A 260 -6.95 -10.06 19.15
CA ASP A 260 -7.80 -9.50 18.09
C ASP A 260 -7.30 -9.80 16.68
N ASP A 261 -6.15 -10.48 16.55
CA ASP A 261 -5.56 -10.84 15.27
C ASP A 261 -5.90 -12.29 14.87
N ALA A 262 -5.90 -12.56 13.56
CA ALA A 262 -6.13 -13.89 12.99
C ALA A 262 -5.04 -14.24 11.98
N PHE A 263 -4.52 -15.47 12.07
CA PHE A 263 -3.66 -16.06 11.06
C PHE A 263 -4.46 -16.99 10.15
N LEU A 264 -4.22 -16.88 8.85
CA LEU A 264 -4.61 -17.86 7.84
C LEU A 264 -3.36 -18.40 7.16
N THR A 265 -3.29 -19.72 6.97
CA THR A 265 -2.30 -20.35 6.08
C THR A 265 -3.05 -21.11 5.01
N PRO A 266 -3.23 -20.54 3.80
CA PRO A 266 -3.87 -21.25 2.70
C PRO A 266 -3.10 -22.52 2.38
N ASP A 267 -3.81 -23.63 2.20
CA ASP A 267 -3.18 -24.94 1.98
C ASP A 267 -3.25 -25.45 0.54
N ILE A 268 -4.17 -24.88 -0.24
CA ILE A 268 -4.35 -25.15 -1.67
C ILE A 268 -4.55 -23.84 -2.44
N THR A 269 -4.36 -23.91 -3.76
CA THR A 269 -4.68 -22.78 -4.65
C THR A 269 -6.19 -22.50 -4.65
N GLY A 270 -6.57 -21.23 -4.55
CA GLY A 270 -7.96 -20.79 -4.60
C GLY A 270 -8.20 -19.48 -3.86
N VAL A 271 -9.49 -19.17 -3.68
CA VAL A 271 -9.94 -17.96 -2.96
C VAL A 271 -10.51 -18.37 -1.61
N PHE A 272 -10.01 -17.74 -0.57
CA PHE A 272 -10.48 -17.89 0.81
C PHE A 272 -11.20 -16.60 1.21
N GLU A 273 -12.34 -16.69 1.88
CA GLU A 273 -13.08 -15.53 2.40
C GLU A 273 -13.05 -15.54 3.92
N VAL A 274 -12.58 -14.44 4.51
CA VAL A 274 -12.55 -14.23 5.95
C VAL A 274 -13.52 -13.12 6.31
N THR A 275 -14.31 -13.34 7.36
CA THR A 275 -15.20 -12.34 7.94
C THR A 275 -14.69 -11.92 9.32
N LEU A 276 -14.76 -10.62 9.58
CA LEU A 276 -14.56 -10.00 10.88
C LEU A 276 -15.87 -9.37 11.35
N ASP A 277 -16.36 -9.82 12.50
CA ASP A 277 -17.42 -9.16 13.27
C ASP A 277 -16.80 -8.46 14.48
N ILE A 278 -17.06 -7.18 14.66
CA ILE A 278 -16.58 -6.39 15.81
C ILE A 278 -17.72 -5.69 16.52
N THR A 279 -17.59 -5.57 17.84
CA THR A 279 -18.45 -4.76 18.70
C THR A 279 -17.59 -3.85 19.54
N GLY A 280 -17.95 -2.57 19.63
CA GLY A 280 -17.26 -1.55 20.39
C GLY A 280 -17.88 -1.33 21.78
N ILE A 281 -17.12 -0.70 22.67
CA ILE A 281 -17.56 -0.43 24.05
C ILE A 281 -18.81 0.45 24.12
N ASN A 282 -19.06 1.25 23.08
CA ASN A 282 -20.22 2.13 22.97
C ASN A 282 -21.39 1.49 22.21
N GLY A 283 -21.30 0.19 21.90
CA GLY A 283 -22.33 -0.58 21.20
C GLY A 283 -22.32 -0.41 19.69
N PHE A 284 -21.29 0.22 19.11
CA PHE A 284 -21.06 0.18 17.67
C PHE A 284 -20.77 -1.26 17.25
N VAL A 285 -21.27 -1.65 16.09
CA VAL A 285 -21.02 -2.97 15.49
C VAL A 285 -20.52 -2.78 14.08
N GLY A 286 -19.60 -3.65 13.67
CA GLY A 286 -19.07 -3.67 12.31
C GLY A 286 -18.91 -5.10 11.82
N GLU A 287 -19.19 -5.33 10.55
CA GLU A 287 -18.88 -6.56 9.83
C GLU A 287 -18.08 -6.18 8.58
N GLN A 288 -16.99 -6.89 8.30
CA GLN A 288 -16.32 -6.84 7.00
C GLN A 288 -15.92 -8.23 6.55
N ARG A 289 -15.96 -8.45 5.23
CA ARG A 289 -15.38 -9.63 4.58
C ARG A 289 -14.19 -9.25 3.70
N MET A 290 -13.16 -10.08 3.69
CA MET A 290 -11.96 -9.92 2.87
C MET A 290 -11.62 -11.23 2.16
N LYS A 291 -11.18 -11.11 0.89
CA LYS A 291 -10.69 -12.27 0.12
C LYS A 291 -9.17 -12.39 0.23
N ILE A 292 -8.70 -13.61 0.47
CA ILE A 292 -7.30 -14.01 0.38
C ILE A 292 -7.14 -14.93 -0.82
N PHE A 293 -6.17 -14.62 -1.68
CA PHE A 293 -5.92 -15.32 -2.94
C PHE A 293 -4.65 -16.15 -2.81
N ALA A 294 -4.81 -17.46 -2.73
CA ALA A 294 -3.71 -18.41 -2.79
C ALA A 294 -3.46 -18.80 -4.25
N LYS A 295 -2.35 -18.38 -4.83
CA LYS A 295 -2.02 -18.58 -6.25
C LYS A 295 -0.59 -19.11 -6.44
N PRO A 296 -0.31 -19.84 -7.54
CA PRO A 296 1.07 -20.10 -7.97
C PRO A 296 1.74 -18.84 -8.57
N TYR A 297 3.05 -18.87 -8.79
CA TYR A 297 3.80 -17.82 -9.49
C TYR A 297 3.60 -17.85 -11.02
N LEU A 298 3.71 -16.69 -11.66
CA LEU A 298 3.45 -16.48 -13.08
C LEU A 298 4.68 -16.78 -13.95
N ASP A 299 4.61 -17.84 -14.75
CA ASP A 299 5.42 -17.96 -15.96
C ASP A 299 4.59 -17.64 -17.21
N SER A 300 5.16 -16.88 -18.14
CA SER A 300 4.65 -16.86 -19.51
C SER A 300 4.74 -18.28 -20.08
N PHE A 301 3.64 -18.85 -20.57
CA PHE A 301 3.59 -20.20 -21.17
C PHE A 301 4.76 -20.45 -22.15
N GLY A 302 5.86 -21.02 -21.65
CA GLY A 302 7.03 -21.41 -22.42
C GLY A 302 8.15 -20.38 -22.64
N THR A 303 8.09 -19.14 -22.12
CA THR A 303 9.23 -18.19 -22.22
C THR A 303 10.01 -17.96 -20.93
N GLY A 304 9.48 -18.41 -19.78
CA GLY A 304 10.16 -18.27 -18.49
C GLY A 304 10.32 -16.82 -18.02
N GLU A 305 9.43 -15.93 -18.47
CA GLU A 305 9.38 -14.51 -18.07
C GLU A 305 8.05 -14.23 -17.34
N PRO A 306 8.04 -13.38 -16.30
CA PRO A 306 6.80 -12.95 -15.65
C PRO A 306 5.85 -12.26 -16.65
N LEU A 307 4.56 -12.62 -16.62
CA LEU A 307 3.55 -12.03 -17.51
C LEU A 307 3.46 -10.49 -17.37
N CYS A 308 3.71 -9.97 -16.18
CA CYS A 308 3.74 -8.52 -15.92
C CYS A 308 4.69 -7.79 -16.88
N TYR A 309 5.83 -8.39 -17.22
CA TYR A 309 6.83 -7.78 -18.10
C TYR A 309 6.38 -7.67 -19.54
N THR A 310 5.81 -8.74 -20.10
CA THR A 310 5.50 -8.80 -21.54
C THR A 310 4.06 -8.43 -21.84
N GLY A 311 3.15 -8.65 -20.89
CA GLY A 311 1.71 -8.49 -21.06
C GLY A 311 1.20 -7.09 -20.77
N CYS A 312 1.62 -6.48 -19.65
CA CYS A 312 1.00 -5.26 -19.14
C CYS A 312 1.95 -4.05 -19.07
N HIS A 313 3.17 -4.25 -18.61
CA HIS A 313 4.11 -3.17 -18.27
C HIS A 313 5.30 -3.05 -19.21
N SER A 314 5.14 -3.51 -20.46
CA SER A 314 6.12 -3.34 -21.53
C SER A 314 6.07 -1.95 -22.19
N GLY A 315 5.14 -1.09 -21.76
CA GLY A 315 4.80 0.17 -22.45
C GLY A 315 4.04 -0.01 -23.76
N GLY A 316 3.72 -1.25 -24.15
CA GLY A 316 2.98 -1.55 -25.37
C GLY A 316 1.48 -1.27 -25.29
N ILE A 317 0.92 -1.19 -24.08
CA ILE A 317 -0.50 -0.84 -23.85
C ILE A 317 -0.63 0.68 -23.78
N THR A 318 -1.22 1.28 -24.80
CA THR A 318 -1.58 2.69 -24.82
C THR A 318 -3.04 2.85 -24.39
N ASP A 319 -3.28 2.87 -23.08
CA ASP A 319 -4.58 3.20 -22.50
C ASP A 319 -4.52 4.56 -21.78
N SER A 320 -5.68 5.21 -21.65
CA SER A 320 -5.88 6.50 -20.97
C SER A 320 -6.11 6.38 -19.46
N VAL A 321 -6.10 5.16 -18.92
CA VAL A 321 -6.28 4.91 -17.48
C VAL A 321 -5.05 5.40 -16.72
N LEU A 322 -5.29 6.25 -15.73
CA LEU A 322 -4.27 6.82 -14.85
C LEU A 322 -4.34 6.18 -13.46
N ASP A 323 -3.20 6.13 -12.77
CA ASP A 323 -3.17 5.88 -11.33
C ASP A 323 -3.65 7.10 -10.54
N ASP A 324 -3.73 6.96 -9.21
CA ASP A 324 -4.22 8.01 -8.31
C ASP A 324 -3.38 9.30 -8.35
N TYR A 325 -2.17 9.24 -8.94
CA TYR A 325 -1.24 10.35 -9.08
C TYR A 325 -1.21 10.90 -10.52
N GLY A 326 -2.14 10.48 -11.38
CA GLY A 326 -2.25 10.99 -12.75
C GLY A 326 -1.24 10.39 -13.74
N ARG A 327 -0.58 9.28 -13.39
CA ARG A 327 0.42 8.63 -14.27
C ARG A 327 -0.22 7.47 -15.03
N PRO A 328 0.19 7.16 -16.28
CA PRO A 328 -0.39 6.04 -17.02
C PRO A 328 -0.21 4.71 -16.27
N LEU A 329 -1.30 3.96 -16.12
CA LEU A 329 -1.31 2.73 -15.33
C LEU A 329 -0.43 1.64 -15.97
N PHE A 330 -0.48 1.49 -17.30
CA PHE A 330 0.27 0.49 -18.07
C PHE A 330 1.56 1.02 -18.69
N ARG A 331 2.16 2.05 -18.08
CA ARG A 331 3.47 2.56 -18.52
C ARG A 331 4.55 1.49 -18.41
N ASP A 332 5.66 1.72 -19.10
CA ASP A 332 6.82 0.83 -19.05
C ASP A 332 7.52 0.94 -17.69
N ILE A 333 7.22 -0.01 -16.81
CA ILE A 333 7.95 -0.24 -15.56
C ILE A 333 8.83 -1.50 -15.64
N ALA A 334 8.64 -2.34 -16.67
CA ALA A 334 9.41 -3.57 -16.82
C ALA A 334 10.86 -3.29 -17.24
N THR A 335 11.08 -2.35 -18.16
CA THR A 335 12.42 -1.95 -18.60
C THR A 335 13.27 -1.38 -17.46
N PRO A 336 12.82 -0.36 -16.70
CA PRO A 336 13.62 0.15 -15.59
C PRO A 336 13.83 -0.92 -14.51
N TRP A 337 12.80 -1.69 -14.14
CA TRP A 337 12.93 -2.76 -13.15
C TRP A 337 14.00 -3.79 -13.53
N ARG A 338 14.05 -4.25 -14.79
CA ARG A 338 15.07 -5.22 -15.25
C ARG A 338 16.51 -4.72 -15.10
N ASN A 339 16.71 -3.39 -15.07
CA ASN A 339 18.02 -2.78 -14.85
C ASN A 339 18.31 -2.50 -13.37
N SER A 340 17.31 -2.66 -12.50
CA SER A 340 17.43 -2.42 -11.07
C SER A 340 18.25 -3.50 -10.36
N ALA A 341 18.73 -3.17 -9.15
CA ALA A 341 19.39 -4.14 -8.28
C ALA A 341 18.47 -5.27 -7.82
N HIS A 342 17.15 -5.05 -7.75
CA HIS A 342 16.17 -6.06 -7.33
C HIS A 342 16.07 -7.20 -8.36
N ALA A 343 15.90 -6.86 -9.65
CA ALA A 343 15.87 -7.86 -10.71
C ALA A 343 17.19 -8.65 -10.80
N GLY A 344 18.32 -7.98 -10.58
CA GLY A 344 19.65 -8.58 -10.56
C GLY A 344 20.05 -9.29 -9.27
N ALA A 345 19.21 -9.27 -8.22
CA ALA A 345 19.61 -9.60 -6.84
C ALA A 345 20.24 -11.00 -6.71
N PHE A 346 19.75 -11.99 -7.45
CA PHE A 346 20.28 -13.35 -7.45
C PHE A 346 21.75 -13.44 -7.87
N THR A 347 22.20 -12.56 -8.77
CA THR A 347 23.58 -12.56 -9.28
C THR A 347 24.59 -12.39 -8.13
N SER A 348 24.23 -11.63 -7.10
CA SER A 348 25.06 -11.40 -5.91
C SER A 348 25.23 -12.64 -5.03
N VAL A 349 24.34 -13.63 -5.15
CA VAL A 349 24.32 -14.84 -4.30
C VAL A 349 24.37 -16.14 -5.10
N ALA A 350 24.61 -16.09 -6.41
CA ALA A 350 24.53 -17.26 -7.28
C ALA A 350 25.53 -18.39 -6.93
N ALA A 351 26.61 -18.04 -6.20
CA ALA A 351 27.62 -18.97 -5.71
C ALA A 351 27.43 -19.35 -4.22
N GLU A 352 26.43 -18.78 -3.54
CA GLU A 352 26.16 -19.08 -2.14
C GLU A 352 25.52 -20.46 -1.98
N THR A 353 25.82 -21.09 -0.84
CA THR A 353 25.22 -22.37 -0.44
C THR A 353 24.28 -22.22 0.76
N ASP A 354 24.27 -21.05 1.40
CA ASP A 354 23.37 -20.74 2.51
C ASP A 354 22.00 -20.33 1.95
N SER A 355 20.98 -21.12 2.26
CA SER A 355 19.60 -20.90 1.81
C SER A 355 18.98 -19.60 2.33
N THR A 356 19.52 -19.03 3.42
CA THR A 356 19.01 -17.77 3.96
C THR A 356 19.22 -16.61 3.00
N CYS A 357 20.24 -16.67 2.14
CA CYS A 357 20.47 -15.72 1.06
C CYS A 357 19.35 -15.79 0.01
N PHE A 358 18.95 -17.00 -0.40
CA PHE A 358 17.94 -17.15 -1.44
C PHE A 358 16.57 -16.64 -1.01
N LYS A 359 16.25 -16.67 0.29
CA LYS A 359 15.01 -16.08 0.79
C LYS A 359 14.83 -14.59 0.41
N CYS A 360 15.91 -13.82 0.38
CA CYS A 360 15.85 -12.38 0.04
C CYS A 360 16.26 -12.08 -1.41
N HIS A 361 16.91 -13.03 -2.09
CA HIS A 361 17.49 -12.85 -3.42
C HIS A 361 16.80 -13.69 -4.52
N THR A 362 15.70 -14.35 -4.19
CA THR A 362 14.82 -15.07 -5.12
C THR A 362 13.36 -14.76 -4.80
N THR A 363 12.46 -15.19 -5.67
CA THR A 363 11.02 -15.01 -5.48
C THR A 363 10.37 -16.32 -5.10
N GLY A 364 9.56 -16.31 -4.05
CA GLY A 364 8.78 -17.46 -3.62
C GLY A 364 9.52 -18.55 -2.87
N PHE A 365 10.72 -18.28 -2.35
CA PHE A 365 11.44 -19.22 -1.49
C PHE A 365 10.69 -19.46 -0.17
N LEU A 366 9.95 -20.57 -0.08
CA LEU A 366 9.14 -20.93 1.08
C LEU A 366 9.04 -22.45 1.24
N PHE A 367 10.01 -23.04 1.95
CA PHE A 367 9.86 -24.42 2.39
C PHE A 367 9.03 -24.44 3.67
N ALA A 368 7.74 -24.75 3.53
CA ALA A 368 6.79 -24.72 4.62
C ALA A 368 6.84 -26.02 5.44
N ASP A 369 7.91 -26.15 6.25
CA ASP A 369 8.05 -27.16 7.31
C ASP A 369 7.98 -26.47 8.68
N ARG A 370 6.76 -26.29 9.14
CA ARG A 370 6.37 -25.61 10.37
C ARG A 370 6.47 -26.54 11.58
N ASN A 371 6.41 -27.85 11.36
CA ASN A 371 6.45 -28.87 12.41
C ASN A 371 7.87 -29.47 12.63
N SER A 372 8.83 -29.13 11.76
CA SER A 372 10.21 -29.59 11.76
C SER A 372 10.38 -31.10 11.59
N ASP A 373 9.53 -31.73 10.76
CA ASP A 373 9.61 -33.16 10.42
C ASP A 373 10.41 -33.43 9.12
N GLY A 374 10.85 -32.36 8.45
CA GLY A 374 11.64 -32.42 7.22
C GLY A 374 10.80 -32.59 5.95
N ALA A 375 9.47 -32.52 6.03
CA ALA A 375 8.58 -32.53 4.88
C ALA A 375 7.93 -31.15 4.66
N ASP A 376 7.79 -30.77 3.40
CA ASP A 376 6.94 -29.64 3.03
C ASP A 376 5.47 -30.01 3.24
N GLU A 377 4.82 -29.32 4.17
CA GLU A 377 3.42 -29.54 4.52
C GLU A 377 2.47 -29.07 3.41
N TYR A 378 2.98 -28.27 2.47
CA TYR A 378 2.21 -27.53 1.48
C TYR A 378 2.71 -27.75 0.06
N SER A 379 2.75 -29.01 -0.39
CA SER A 379 3.19 -29.42 -1.74
C SER A 379 2.54 -28.72 -2.96
N TYR A 380 1.47 -27.94 -2.75
CA TYR A 380 0.86 -27.06 -3.75
C TYR A 380 1.54 -25.70 -3.89
N ALA A 381 2.46 -25.33 -3.00
CA ALA A 381 3.40 -24.23 -3.19
C ALA A 381 4.21 -24.49 -4.46
N LYS A 382 4.54 -23.45 -5.22
CA LYS A 382 5.25 -23.54 -6.51
C LYS A 382 6.22 -22.37 -6.68
N GLY A 383 7.06 -22.16 -5.66
CA GLY A 383 8.05 -21.10 -5.57
C GLY A 383 9.44 -21.49 -6.10
N TYR A 384 10.45 -20.65 -5.85
CA TYR A 384 11.82 -20.92 -6.32
C TYR A 384 12.35 -22.23 -5.75
N ASP A 385 12.01 -22.53 -4.49
CA ASP A 385 12.52 -23.68 -3.77
C ASP A 385 11.97 -25.02 -4.24
N ASP A 386 10.77 -25.07 -4.81
CA ASP A 386 10.17 -26.27 -5.39
C ASP A 386 11.00 -26.91 -6.51
N SER A 387 11.86 -26.11 -7.16
CA SER A 387 12.70 -26.56 -8.26
C SER A 387 14.12 -26.98 -7.82
N ILE A 388 14.46 -26.80 -6.54
CA ILE A 388 15.77 -27.13 -5.99
C ILE A 388 15.93 -28.65 -5.90
N SER A 389 16.78 -29.20 -6.78
CA SER A 389 17.10 -30.63 -6.78
C SER A 389 18.17 -31.03 -5.75
N ASP A 390 19.00 -30.08 -5.31
CA ASP A 390 20.07 -30.29 -4.32
C ASP A 390 20.07 -29.14 -3.30
N TRP A 391 19.53 -29.41 -2.12
CA TRP A 391 19.43 -28.44 -1.03
C TRP A 391 20.78 -28.12 -0.38
N ALA A 392 21.86 -28.87 -0.68
CA ALA A 392 23.22 -28.48 -0.30
C ALA A 392 23.83 -27.43 -1.25
N ALA A 393 23.21 -27.19 -2.41
CA ALA A 393 23.61 -26.22 -3.41
C ALA A 393 22.37 -25.61 -4.09
N PRO A 394 21.63 -24.71 -3.41
CA PRO A 394 20.26 -24.32 -3.79
C PRO A 394 20.15 -23.40 -5.03
N ASN A 395 21.12 -23.45 -5.95
CA ASN A 395 21.17 -22.62 -7.16
C ASN A 395 20.36 -23.17 -8.36
N GLY A 396 19.68 -24.30 -8.16
CA GLY A 396 18.96 -25.06 -9.17
C GLY A 396 17.51 -24.64 -9.41
N GLY A 397 17.14 -23.36 -9.27
CA GLY A 397 15.75 -22.93 -9.38
C GLY A 397 15.29 -22.44 -10.76
N GLU A 398 13.97 -22.32 -10.96
CA GLU A 398 13.34 -21.75 -12.16
C GLU A 398 13.89 -20.37 -12.52
N SER A 399 14.11 -20.10 -13.80
CA SER A 399 14.79 -18.88 -14.25
C SER A 399 14.01 -17.60 -13.93
N HIS A 400 12.68 -17.66 -13.94
CA HIS A 400 11.82 -16.50 -13.73
C HIS A 400 11.77 -16.04 -12.26
N LEU A 401 12.06 -16.95 -11.33
CA LEU A 401 12.09 -16.70 -9.89
C LEU A 401 13.49 -16.34 -9.36
N ARG A 402 14.50 -16.28 -10.24
CA ARG A 402 15.85 -15.82 -9.90
C ARG A 402 15.85 -14.30 -9.80
N GLY A 403 16.03 -13.81 -8.58
CA GLY A 403 16.01 -12.39 -8.25
C GLY A 403 14.74 -12.03 -7.49
N VAL A 404 14.65 -10.76 -7.13
CA VAL A 404 13.40 -10.20 -6.62
C VAL A 404 12.58 -9.85 -7.86
N ALA A 405 11.50 -10.61 -8.12
CA ALA A 405 10.55 -10.36 -9.21
C ALA A 405 9.34 -9.57 -8.69
N CYS A 406 8.44 -9.16 -9.57
CA CYS A 406 7.23 -8.41 -9.18
C CYS A 406 6.44 -9.11 -8.07
N GLU A 407 6.33 -10.43 -8.16
CA GLU A 407 5.55 -11.27 -7.25
C GLU A 407 6.18 -11.41 -5.87
N ALA A 408 7.44 -11.01 -5.67
CA ALA A 408 8.06 -10.94 -4.34
C ALA A 408 7.42 -9.86 -3.47
N CYS A 409 6.91 -8.78 -4.07
CA CYS A 409 6.23 -7.70 -3.36
C CYS A 409 4.71 -7.77 -3.54
N HIS A 410 4.25 -8.02 -4.77
CA HIS A 410 2.82 -8.04 -5.10
C HIS A 410 2.13 -9.37 -4.74
N GLY A 411 2.90 -10.41 -4.43
CA GLY A 411 2.41 -11.78 -4.28
C GLY A 411 2.26 -12.52 -5.62
N PRO A 412 2.01 -13.84 -5.59
CA PRO A 412 1.86 -14.64 -6.80
C PRO A 412 0.59 -14.29 -7.58
N GLY A 413 0.67 -14.34 -8.91
CA GLY A 413 -0.40 -13.87 -9.79
C GLY A 413 -0.99 -14.89 -10.76
N SER A 414 -0.63 -16.19 -10.71
CA SER A 414 -0.93 -17.14 -11.81
C SER A 414 -2.40 -17.54 -11.91
N SER A 415 -3.16 -16.67 -12.55
CA SER A 415 -4.40 -16.92 -13.28
C SER A 415 -4.79 -15.61 -13.98
N VAL A 416 -3.89 -15.03 -14.79
CA VAL A 416 -4.26 -13.83 -15.55
C VAL A 416 -4.98 -14.27 -16.81
N SER A 417 -6.25 -14.61 -16.67
CA SER A 417 -7.16 -14.02 -17.62
C SER A 417 -7.19 -12.53 -17.26
N ALA A 418 -7.02 -11.62 -18.24
CA ALA A 418 -7.16 -10.17 -18.04
C ALA A 418 -8.52 -9.77 -17.41
N ASN A 419 -9.41 -10.75 -17.28
CA ASN A 419 -10.80 -10.71 -16.89
C ASN A 419 -11.03 -11.16 -15.44
N ASP A 420 -10.05 -11.72 -14.73
CA ASP A 420 -10.23 -12.29 -13.37
C ASP A 420 -10.08 -11.23 -12.24
N GLY A 421 -10.43 -9.98 -12.53
CA GLY A 421 -10.26 -8.87 -11.58
C GLY A 421 -8.81 -8.50 -11.28
N PHE A 422 -7.81 -9.31 -11.64
CA PHE A 422 -6.38 -9.06 -11.38
C PHE A 422 -5.96 -7.67 -11.86
N ILE A 423 -6.26 -7.28 -13.11
CA ILE A 423 -5.88 -5.96 -13.62
C ILE A 423 -6.51 -4.82 -12.80
N ALA A 424 -7.79 -4.94 -12.44
CA ALA A 424 -8.51 -3.93 -11.64
C ALA A 424 -8.11 -3.93 -10.16
N SER A 425 -7.57 -5.04 -9.66
CA SER A 425 -7.23 -5.27 -8.25
C SER A 425 -5.73 -5.17 -7.95
N HIS A 426 -4.88 -5.31 -8.99
CA HIS A 426 -3.42 -5.30 -8.91
C HIS A 426 -2.87 -3.96 -8.42
N TYR A 427 -3.45 -2.85 -8.89
CA TYR A 427 -3.04 -1.50 -8.49
C TYR A 427 -3.63 -1.06 -7.15
N LYS A 428 -4.85 -1.50 -6.81
CA LYS A 428 -5.55 -1.08 -5.58
C LYS A 428 -5.07 -1.83 -4.33
N ASN A 429 -4.62 -3.06 -4.46
CA ASN A 429 -4.44 -3.96 -3.32
C ASN A 429 -2.97 -4.19 -2.93
N THR A 430 -2.04 -3.42 -3.48
CA THR A 430 -0.65 -3.45 -3.03
C THR A 430 -0.45 -2.30 -2.05
N PRO A 431 -0.46 -2.55 -0.73
CA PRO A 431 -0.34 -1.48 0.25
C PRO A 431 1.02 -0.79 0.15
N ILE A 432 1.05 0.51 0.37
CA ILE A 432 2.30 1.30 0.43
C ILE A 432 3.05 1.14 1.77
N THR A 433 2.74 0.08 2.52
CA THR A 433 3.35 -0.23 3.81
C THR A 433 4.77 -0.76 3.62
N SER A 434 5.58 -0.70 4.68
CA SER A 434 6.97 -1.15 4.61
C SER A 434 7.12 -2.68 4.68
N TYR A 435 6.08 -3.43 5.08
CA TYR A 435 6.21 -4.86 5.41
C TYR A 435 6.67 -5.74 4.25
N ALA A 436 6.24 -5.46 3.02
CA ALA A 436 6.73 -6.18 1.84
C ALA A 436 8.27 -6.06 1.73
N CYS A 437 8.82 -4.87 2.00
CA CYS A 437 10.25 -4.61 1.98
C CYS A 437 10.96 -5.22 3.20
N LEU A 438 10.38 -5.09 4.40
CA LEU A 438 10.95 -5.55 5.67
C LEU A 438 11.02 -7.08 5.79
N THR A 439 10.38 -7.84 4.89
CA THR A 439 10.59 -9.29 4.79
C THR A 439 12.03 -9.67 4.45
N CYS A 440 12.77 -8.75 3.83
CA CYS A 440 14.18 -8.89 3.45
C CYS A 440 15.05 -7.79 4.08
N HIS A 441 14.57 -6.55 4.07
CA HIS A 441 15.27 -5.36 4.57
C HIS A 441 14.96 -5.08 6.03
N ASP A 442 15.15 -6.05 6.92
CA ASP A 442 15.20 -5.84 8.37
C ASP A 442 16.14 -6.87 9.01
N ASN A 443 17.29 -7.09 8.39
CA ASN A 443 18.26 -8.10 8.79
C ASN A 443 19.45 -7.48 9.51
N SER A 444 19.21 -6.77 10.62
CA SER A 444 20.24 -6.05 11.38
C SER A 444 21.30 -6.93 12.08
N ASP A 445 21.36 -8.23 11.79
CA ASP A 445 22.34 -9.12 12.39
C ASP A 445 23.68 -9.01 11.68
N VAL A 446 24.70 -8.66 12.48
CA VAL A 446 26.13 -8.59 12.12
C VAL A 446 26.67 -9.85 11.44
N THR A 447 25.92 -10.96 11.44
CA THR A 447 26.27 -12.23 10.81
C THR A 447 26.16 -12.21 9.28
N PHE A 448 25.29 -11.36 8.71
CA PHE A 448 25.21 -11.21 7.25
C PHE A 448 26.07 -10.04 6.81
N ALA A 449 27.30 -10.33 6.40
CA ALA A 449 28.24 -9.32 5.93
C ALA A 449 27.60 -8.43 4.84
N GLY A 450 27.64 -7.11 5.04
CA GLY A 450 27.14 -6.12 4.08
C GLY A 450 25.66 -5.74 4.18
N HIS A 451 24.89 -6.36 5.08
CA HIS A 451 23.46 -6.08 5.24
C HIS A 451 23.15 -5.38 6.58
N THR A 452 23.78 -4.22 6.83
CA THR A 452 23.41 -3.40 7.99
C THR A 452 22.24 -2.48 7.62
N PHE A 453 21.06 -2.84 8.14
CA PHE A 453 19.85 -2.04 8.03
C PHE A 453 19.17 -1.97 9.39
N GLU A 454 18.95 -0.76 9.88
CA GLU A 454 18.16 -0.51 11.09
C GLU A 454 16.93 0.29 10.70
N TYR A 455 15.80 -0.05 11.30
CA TYR A 455 14.51 0.50 10.93
C TYR A 455 13.76 1.05 12.15
N SER A 456 13.02 2.14 11.94
CA SER A 456 12.07 2.68 12.91
C SER A 456 10.72 2.88 12.25
N THR A 457 9.66 2.48 12.96
CA THR A 457 8.26 2.63 12.52
C THR A 457 7.72 4.06 12.63
N SER A 458 8.55 5.05 13.01
CA SER A 458 8.08 6.42 13.25
C SER A 458 7.44 7.07 12.01
N HIS A 459 7.98 6.84 10.82
CA HIS A 459 7.38 7.31 9.56
C HIS A 459 6.18 6.44 9.13
N ASP A 460 6.26 5.11 9.26
CA ASP A 460 5.12 4.20 9.03
C ASP A 460 3.91 4.54 9.90
N ASN A 461 4.14 5.03 11.11
CA ASN A 461 3.10 5.43 12.06
C ASN A 461 2.82 6.94 12.03
N ALA A 462 3.35 7.69 11.07
CA ALA A 462 3.13 9.13 11.00
C ALA A 462 1.65 9.50 10.86
N HIS A 463 0.84 8.61 10.28
CA HIS A 463 -0.60 8.78 10.06
C HIS A 463 -1.43 8.66 11.35
N THR A 464 -0.92 7.94 12.36
CA THR A 464 -1.62 7.69 13.63
C THR A 464 -1.45 8.84 14.63
N LEU A 465 -0.59 9.81 14.33
CA LEU A 465 -0.32 10.96 15.20
C LEU A 465 -1.60 11.76 15.49
N ALA A 466 -1.66 12.31 16.71
CA ALA A 466 -2.84 12.99 17.22
C ALA A 466 -4.13 12.12 17.15
N GLY A 467 -4.00 10.80 17.34
CA GLY A 467 -5.11 9.85 17.30
C GLY A 467 -5.72 9.72 15.89
N GLY A 468 -4.88 9.68 14.86
CA GLY A 468 -5.30 9.57 13.46
C GLY A 468 -5.85 10.86 12.84
N ASN A 469 -5.92 11.97 13.58
CA ASN A 469 -6.47 13.22 13.05
C ASN A 469 -5.63 13.82 11.91
N VAL A 470 -4.33 13.53 11.87
CA VAL A 470 -3.44 14.00 10.78
C VAL A 470 -3.79 13.36 9.45
N ALA A 471 -4.28 12.11 9.45
CA ALA A 471 -4.77 11.42 8.26
C ALA A 471 -6.09 12.01 7.72
N LYS A 472 -6.87 12.69 8.56
CA LYS A 472 -8.19 13.25 8.19
C LYS A 472 -8.11 14.71 7.74
N ASN A 473 -7.02 15.40 8.06
CA ASN A 473 -6.82 16.80 7.70
C ASN A 473 -6.04 16.93 6.39
N ALA A 474 -6.63 17.54 5.36
CA ALA A 474 -6.01 17.64 4.03
C ALA A 474 -4.63 18.32 4.02
N SER A 475 -4.36 19.27 4.91
CA SER A 475 -3.04 19.91 5.00
C SER A 475 -2.01 18.97 5.65
N CYS A 476 -2.39 18.26 6.71
CA CYS A 476 -1.49 17.32 7.40
C CYS A 476 -1.25 16.04 6.57
N PHE A 477 -2.27 15.59 5.84
CA PHE A 477 -2.27 14.39 5.01
C PHE A 477 -1.07 14.35 4.06
N LYS A 478 -0.76 15.49 3.44
CA LYS A 478 0.33 15.66 2.45
C LYS A 478 1.71 15.23 2.92
N CYS A 479 1.95 15.14 4.23
CA CYS A 479 3.25 14.76 4.78
C CYS A 479 3.17 13.60 5.78
N HIS A 480 1.99 13.32 6.34
CA HIS A 480 1.80 12.32 7.39
C HIS A 480 1.24 10.99 6.88
N THR A 481 0.82 10.92 5.62
CA THR A 481 0.38 9.69 4.97
C THR A 481 1.25 9.43 3.74
N GLY A 482 1.43 8.15 3.39
CA GLY A 482 2.23 7.82 2.22
C GLY A 482 1.56 8.28 0.92
N GLN A 483 0.22 8.18 0.85
CA GLN A 483 -0.56 8.66 -0.28
C GLN A 483 -0.41 10.18 -0.45
N GLY A 484 -0.53 10.95 0.63
CA GLY A 484 -0.37 12.40 0.58
C GLY A 484 1.05 12.83 0.24
N ALA A 485 2.06 12.14 0.77
CA ALA A 485 3.47 12.41 0.47
C ALA A 485 3.81 12.11 -1.00
N LEU A 486 3.31 11.00 -1.55
CA LEU A 486 3.44 10.68 -2.97
C LEU A 486 2.72 11.71 -3.85
N SER A 487 1.54 12.18 -3.43
CA SER A 487 0.83 13.26 -4.11
C SER A 487 1.69 14.52 -4.22
N LYS A 488 2.40 14.87 -3.15
CA LYS A 488 3.31 16.01 -3.16
C LYS A 488 4.51 15.80 -4.07
N ILE A 489 5.06 14.58 -4.10
CA ILE A 489 6.18 14.21 -4.98
C ILE A 489 5.80 14.31 -6.46
N TYR A 490 4.60 13.86 -6.81
CA TYR A 490 4.12 13.83 -8.20
C TYR A 490 3.33 15.07 -8.62
N ASP A 491 3.22 16.09 -7.76
CA ASP A 491 2.39 17.28 -8.01
C ASP A 491 0.92 16.93 -8.35
N ALA A 492 0.38 15.95 -7.63
CA ALA A 492 -1.02 15.53 -7.70
C ALA A 492 -1.84 16.14 -6.55
N ASP A 493 -3.17 16.08 -6.65
CA ASP A 493 -4.11 16.57 -5.64
C ASP A 493 -4.89 15.42 -4.98
N VAL A 494 -4.16 14.52 -4.33
CA VAL A 494 -4.72 13.42 -3.53
C VAL A 494 -4.94 13.92 -2.11
N THR A 495 -6.20 13.87 -1.69
CA THR A 495 -6.66 14.22 -0.35
C THR A 495 -7.22 12.99 0.37
N PRO A 496 -7.52 13.06 1.69
CA PRO A 496 -8.17 11.95 2.37
C PRO A 496 -9.48 11.48 1.72
N ALA A 497 -10.17 12.36 0.99
CA ALA A 497 -11.41 12.01 0.28
C ALA A 497 -11.17 11.22 -1.02
N ASN A 498 -9.94 11.18 -1.51
CA ASN A 498 -9.54 10.47 -2.72
C ASN A 498 -8.97 9.08 -2.43
N THR A 499 -8.80 8.73 -1.16
CA THR A 499 -8.07 7.53 -0.76
C THR A 499 -8.97 6.55 -0.02
N ASP A 500 -9.16 5.40 -0.66
CA ASP A 500 -9.78 4.22 -0.07
C ASP A 500 -8.89 3.62 1.04
N THR A 501 -7.63 4.06 1.19
CA THR A 501 -6.70 3.56 2.20
C THR A 501 -5.79 4.66 2.72
N VAL A 502 -5.53 4.65 4.02
CA VAL A 502 -4.46 5.48 4.59
C VAL A 502 -3.36 4.58 5.15
N SER A 503 -2.13 4.87 4.76
CA SER A 503 -0.94 4.30 5.37
C SER A 503 0.01 5.43 5.74
N GLY A 504 0.95 5.17 6.64
CA GLY A 504 1.99 6.16 6.91
C GLY A 504 3.03 6.23 5.80
N VAL A 505 4.13 6.90 6.11
CA VAL A 505 5.21 7.16 5.16
C VAL A 505 6.15 5.95 5.11
N GLY A 506 5.77 4.95 4.31
CA GLY A 506 6.54 3.72 4.14
C GLY A 506 7.72 3.79 3.17
N CYS A 507 8.44 2.68 3.02
CA CYS A 507 9.61 2.56 2.14
C CYS A 507 9.36 3.12 0.74
N VAL A 508 8.20 2.77 0.15
CA VAL A 508 7.84 3.11 -1.23
C VAL A 508 7.49 4.58 -1.44
N VAL A 509 7.41 5.39 -0.37
CA VAL A 509 7.22 6.84 -0.50
C VAL A 509 8.53 7.52 -0.91
N CYS A 510 9.64 7.10 -0.30
CA CYS A 510 10.96 7.64 -0.59
C CYS A 510 11.64 6.90 -1.75
N HIS A 511 11.45 5.59 -1.82
CA HIS A 511 12.04 4.72 -2.83
C HIS A 511 10.99 4.33 -3.88
N ASP A 512 11.35 4.40 -5.14
CA ASP A 512 10.62 3.74 -6.20
C ASP A 512 11.10 2.30 -6.32
N PRO A 513 10.31 1.29 -5.90
CA PRO A 513 10.75 -0.10 -6.04
C PRO A 513 11.03 -0.43 -7.52
N HIS A 514 10.31 0.18 -8.46
CA HIS A 514 10.46 -0.06 -9.89
C HIS A 514 11.67 0.62 -10.55
N ASP A 515 12.37 1.50 -9.82
CA ASP A 515 13.53 2.26 -10.29
C ASP A 515 13.27 3.06 -11.59
N GLU A 516 12.06 3.59 -11.78
CA GLU A 516 11.62 4.26 -13.02
C GLU A 516 12.52 5.45 -13.39
N ASP A 517 12.96 6.21 -12.39
CA ASP A 517 13.80 7.39 -12.58
C ASP A 517 15.31 7.09 -12.55
N GLY A 518 15.73 5.85 -12.24
CA GLY A 518 17.14 5.44 -12.18
C GLY A 518 18.00 6.22 -11.18
N ASN A 519 17.36 6.86 -10.19
CA ASN A 519 18.03 7.65 -9.17
C ASN A 519 18.85 6.74 -8.23
N TYR A 520 19.86 7.32 -7.58
CA TYR A 520 20.66 6.60 -6.59
C TYR A 520 19.77 5.95 -5.51
N ALA A 521 19.99 4.66 -5.24
CA ALA A 521 19.18 3.86 -4.31
C ALA A 521 17.67 3.91 -4.60
N SER A 522 17.32 4.10 -5.88
CA SER A 522 15.95 4.22 -6.37
C SER A 522 15.14 5.30 -5.67
N LEU A 523 15.76 6.41 -5.27
CA LEU A 523 15.00 7.54 -4.68
C LEU A 523 14.01 8.12 -5.70
N ARG A 524 12.77 8.41 -5.31
CA ARG A 524 11.79 8.99 -6.25
C ARG A 524 12.18 10.37 -6.76
N VAL A 525 12.86 11.16 -5.94
CA VAL A 525 13.20 12.54 -6.28
C VAL A 525 14.59 12.91 -5.82
N THR A 526 15.31 13.62 -6.69
CA THR A 526 16.59 14.27 -6.38
C THR A 526 16.69 15.61 -7.10
N GLY A 527 17.57 16.51 -6.64
CA GLY A 527 17.87 17.77 -7.32
C GLY A 527 17.35 18.99 -6.59
N ASN A 528 16.72 19.92 -7.31
CA ASN A 528 16.42 21.25 -6.81
C ASN A 528 15.09 21.33 -6.04
N TYR A 529 15.05 22.22 -5.03
CA TYR A 529 13.84 22.58 -4.29
C TYR A 529 13.60 24.10 -4.35
N ASN A 530 12.33 24.51 -4.37
CA ASN A 530 11.93 25.93 -4.39
C ASN A 530 11.38 26.35 -3.03
N ILE A 531 11.98 27.36 -2.41
CA ILE A 531 11.50 27.97 -1.16
C ILE A 531 10.87 29.31 -1.50
N SER A 532 9.62 29.54 -1.08
CA SER A 532 8.93 30.80 -1.36
C SER A 532 9.22 31.82 -0.26
N LEU A 533 9.95 32.88 -0.61
CA LEU A 533 10.25 34.00 0.29
C LEU A 533 9.44 35.25 -0.12
N SER A 534 9.27 36.19 0.80
CA SER A 534 8.59 37.47 0.56
C SER A 534 9.33 38.34 -0.46
N THR A 535 10.61 38.03 -0.71
CA THR A 535 11.46 38.63 -1.74
C THR A 535 11.45 37.89 -3.07
N GLY A 536 10.73 36.77 -3.17
CA GLY A 536 10.63 35.92 -4.36
C GLY A 536 10.95 34.45 -4.10
N VAL A 537 10.97 33.65 -5.16
CA VAL A 537 11.31 32.21 -5.08
C VAL A 537 12.82 32.03 -4.99
N HIS A 538 13.27 31.26 -3.99
CA HIS A 538 14.65 30.88 -3.79
C HIS A 538 14.84 29.39 -4.12
N THR A 539 15.46 29.11 -5.27
CA THR A 539 15.79 27.74 -5.68
C THR A 539 17.11 27.29 -5.07
N VAL A 540 17.12 26.11 -4.45
CA VAL A 540 18.29 25.49 -3.84
C VAL A 540 18.53 24.10 -4.44
N ASP A 541 19.79 23.70 -4.57
CA ASP A 541 20.13 22.31 -4.86
C ASP A 541 20.03 21.50 -3.56
N ALA A 542 19.05 20.61 -3.48
CA ALA A 542 18.83 19.71 -2.35
C ALA A 542 19.43 18.32 -2.60
N GLY A 543 19.91 18.02 -3.81
CA GLY A 543 20.46 16.73 -4.20
C GLY A 543 19.57 15.56 -3.76
N LYS A 544 20.17 14.57 -3.09
CA LYS A 544 19.44 13.41 -2.52
C LYS A 544 18.53 13.79 -1.34
N GLY A 545 18.77 14.94 -0.71
CA GLY A 545 17.95 15.47 0.37
C GLY A 545 16.60 16.03 -0.09
N LEU A 546 16.35 16.12 -1.40
CA LEU A 546 15.07 16.58 -1.93
C LEU A 546 13.89 15.76 -1.39
N VAL A 547 14.05 14.44 -1.24
CA VAL A 547 13.04 13.57 -0.64
C VAL A 547 12.66 14.00 0.78
N CYS A 548 13.64 14.46 1.57
CA CYS A 548 13.40 14.98 2.91
C CYS A 548 12.74 16.37 2.85
N TYR A 549 13.16 17.21 1.90
CA TYR A 549 12.68 18.58 1.75
C TYR A 549 11.19 18.63 1.43
N ASN A 550 10.63 17.62 0.75
CA ASN A 550 9.19 17.58 0.46
C ASN A 550 8.32 17.67 1.72
N CYS A 551 8.76 17.08 2.83
CA CYS A 551 7.99 17.10 4.09
C CYS A 551 8.63 18.00 5.16
N HIS A 552 9.95 18.06 5.27
CA HIS A 552 10.69 18.78 6.31
C HIS A 552 11.02 20.23 5.92
N ASN A 553 9.98 20.97 5.55
CA ASN A 553 10.01 22.39 5.20
C ASN A 553 8.74 23.08 5.71
N THR A 554 8.70 24.41 5.72
CA THR A 554 7.56 25.21 6.21
C THR A 554 6.27 25.13 5.38
N ASP A 555 6.30 24.40 4.25
CA ASP A 555 5.29 24.38 3.18
C ASP A 555 5.04 25.76 2.55
N SER A 556 6.08 26.61 2.55
CA SER A 556 6.01 27.96 1.98
C SER A 556 5.66 27.94 0.50
N ASN A 557 4.70 28.79 0.13
CA ASN A 557 4.24 28.96 -1.25
C ASN A 557 4.06 30.46 -1.55
N PRO A 558 3.80 30.86 -2.82
CA PRO A 558 3.63 32.27 -3.16
C PRO A 558 2.49 32.99 -2.43
N ASP A 559 1.46 32.27 -1.97
CA ASP A 559 0.33 32.82 -1.22
C ASP A 559 0.61 32.92 0.29
N SER A 560 1.60 32.19 0.79
CA SER A 560 2.09 32.22 2.17
C SER A 560 3.63 32.17 2.23
N PRO A 561 4.32 33.22 1.73
CA PRO A 561 5.77 33.23 1.65
C PRO A 561 6.42 33.52 3.01
N LEU A 562 7.68 33.12 3.18
CA LEU A 562 8.44 33.41 4.40
C LEU A 562 9.18 34.76 4.32
N PRO A 563 9.36 35.47 5.45
CA PRO A 563 8.86 35.15 6.78
C PRO A 563 7.36 35.45 6.93
N ALA A 564 6.61 34.50 7.47
CA ALA A 564 5.18 34.66 7.77
C ALA A 564 4.98 35.17 9.21
N VAL A 565 5.44 36.40 9.48
CA VAL A 565 5.38 37.02 10.82
C VAL A 565 3.95 37.00 11.37
N GLY A 566 3.77 36.58 12.63
CA GLY A 566 2.46 36.39 13.24
C GLY A 566 1.95 34.95 13.20
N THR A 567 2.69 34.04 12.56
CA THR A 567 2.41 32.59 12.54
C THR A 567 3.53 31.80 13.23
N ILE A 568 3.24 30.57 13.63
CA ILE A 568 4.25 29.62 14.13
C ILE A 568 4.56 28.64 13.01
N PRO A 569 5.79 28.64 12.45
CA PRO A 569 6.20 27.61 11.50
C PRO A 569 6.06 26.21 12.13
N HIS A 570 5.47 25.27 11.39
CA HIS A 570 5.29 23.89 11.86
C HIS A 570 6.66 23.16 11.97
N ASN A 571 7.49 23.35 10.96
CA ASN A 571 8.80 22.77 10.74
C ASN A 571 9.60 23.71 9.81
N ALA A 572 10.93 23.64 9.83
CA ALA A 572 11.79 24.65 9.17
C ALA A 572 13.18 24.12 8.77
N GLN A 573 13.34 22.80 8.67
CA GLN A 573 14.66 22.19 8.48
C GLN A 573 15.30 22.58 7.16
N ALA A 574 14.55 22.49 6.06
CA ALA A 574 15.01 22.90 4.74
C ALA A 574 15.48 24.36 4.73
N GLU A 575 14.68 25.28 5.27
CA GLU A 575 14.95 26.71 5.24
C GLU A 575 16.10 27.10 6.17
N LEU A 576 16.13 26.55 7.40
CA LEU A 576 17.22 26.82 8.34
C LEU A 576 18.55 26.30 7.78
N TYR A 577 18.57 25.07 7.24
CA TYR A 577 19.75 24.48 6.62
C TYR A 577 20.27 25.31 5.44
N GLN A 578 19.36 25.83 4.60
CA GLN A 578 19.68 26.71 3.47
C GLN A 578 19.93 28.17 3.87
N GLY A 579 19.77 28.53 5.15
CA GLY A 579 20.06 29.88 5.64
C GLY A 579 19.09 30.94 5.12
N VAL A 580 17.83 30.58 4.96
CA VAL A 580 16.73 31.44 4.46
C VAL A 580 15.48 31.30 5.35
N GLY A 581 14.43 32.06 5.05
CA GLY A 581 13.12 31.93 5.72
C GLY A 581 12.99 32.66 7.06
N GLY A 582 14.09 33.00 7.74
CA GLY A 582 14.10 33.87 8.92
C GLY A 582 13.84 35.34 8.59
N TYR A 583 13.33 36.10 9.56
CA TYR A 583 13.20 37.55 9.46
C TYR A 583 14.57 38.22 9.62
N SER A 584 15.13 38.70 8.50
CA SER A 584 16.51 39.19 8.41
C SER A 584 16.73 40.66 8.73
N TYR A 585 15.65 41.43 8.95
CA TYR A 585 15.73 42.88 9.18
C TYR A 585 16.40 43.68 8.05
N GLY A 586 16.52 43.09 6.85
CA GLY A 586 17.28 43.69 5.74
C GLY A 586 18.81 43.58 5.87
N GLU A 587 19.31 43.00 6.97
CA GLU A 587 20.74 42.92 7.29
C GLU A 587 21.41 41.67 6.69
N LEU A 588 20.64 40.63 6.37
CA LEU A 588 21.15 39.42 5.71
C LEU A 588 20.85 39.49 4.22
N SER A 589 21.79 40.08 3.47
CA SER A 589 21.68 40.27 2.00
C SER A 589 21.98 39.03 1.17
N LYS A 590 22.49 37.94 1.78
CA LYS A 590 22.75 36.65 1.13
C LYS A 590 22.36 35.49 2.06
N PRO A 591 21.89 34.35 1.50
CA PRO A 591 21.66 33.14 2.29
C PRO A 591 22.92 32.76 3.06
N ALA A 592 22.82 32.73 4.38
CA ALA A 592 23.90 32.27 5.25
C ALA A 592 23.81 30.75 5.36
N LYS A 593 24.02 30.03 4.24
CA LYS A 593 23.86 28.56 4.18
C LYS A 593 24.68 27.85 5.25
N SER A 594 24.20 26.68 5.69
CA SER A 594 24.96 25.82 6.57
C SER A 594 26.32 25.49 5.98
N ILE A 595 27.37 25.45 6.81
CA ILE A 595 28.71 25.12 6.33
C ILE A 595 28.76 23.72 5.70
N HIS A 596 27.87 22.82 6.12
CA HIS A 596 27.74 21.47 5.58
C HIS A 596 27.30 21.45 4.10
N THR A 597 26.61 22.50 3.62
CA THR A 597 26.23 22.62 2.20
C THR A 597 27.43 22.79 1.26
N PHE A 598 28.58 23.25 1.76
CA PHE A 598 29.80 23.39 0.95
C PHE A 598 30.52 22.06 0.71
N PHE A 599 30.16 21.00 1.45
CA PHE A 599 30.74 19.65 1.34
C PHE A 599 29.80 18.66 0.64
N PRO A 600 29.01 19.14 -0.33
CA PRO A 600 27.78 18.51 -0.84
C PRO A 600 26.97 17.62 0.12
N LEU A 601 27.00 17.90 1.43
CA LEU A 601 26.28 17.08 2.40
C LEU A 601 24.79 17.41 2.32
N SER A 602 23.96 16.40 2.54
CA SER A 602 22.52 16.54 2.66
C SER A 602 22.01 15.83 3.90
N CYS A 603 20.69 15.82 4.12
CA CYS A 603 20.07 15.28 5.32
C CYS A 603 20.50 13.82 5.60
N ASN A 604 20.63 13.02 4.55
CA ASN A 604 20.96 11.60 4.65
C ASN A 604 22.40 11.32 5.11
N ASP A 605 23.34 12.23 4.86
CA ASP A 605 24.74 12.04 5.25
C ASP A 605 24.95 12.12 6.77
N CYS A 606 23.98 12.69 7.49
CA CYS A 606 23.95 12.69 8.95
C CYS A 606 22.87 11.75 9.50
N HIS A 607 21.64 11.84 8.99
CA HIS A 607 20.49 11.12 9.56
C HIS A 607 20.46 9.64 9.18
N LEU A 608 20.99 9.25 8.02
CA LEU A 608 20.96 7.88 7.53
C LEU A 608 22.31 7.16 7.60
N LYS A 609 23.43 7.87 7.77
CA LYS A 609 24.77 7.25 7.74
C LYS A 609 25.23 6.83 9.14
N LYS A 610 25.84 5.64 9.22
CA LYS A 610 26.58 5.12 10.37
C LYS A 610 28.04 4.85 9.98
N ASP A 611 28.89 4.60 10.96
CA ASP A 611 30.27 4.13 10.72
C ASP A 611 30.29 2.84 9.87
N THR A 612 29.23 2.04 10.00
CA THR A 612 28.97 0.81 9.24
C THR A 612 27.59 0.85 8.58
N GLY A 613 27.56 1.17 7.28
CA GLY A 613 26.36 1.14 6.45
C GLY A 613 25.36 2.27 6.72
N VAL A 614 24.06 1.97 6.63
CA VAL A 614 22.97 2.96 6.68
C VAL A 614 21.87 2.56 7.67
N THR A 615 21.14 3.56 8.17
CA THR A 615 20.03 3.41 9.11
C THR A 615 18.83 4.22 8.65
N HIS A 616 17.65 3.61 8.77
CA HIS A 616 16.34 4.23 8.65
C HIS A 616 15.70 4.47 10.03
N ASN A 617 16.48 4.47 11.11
CA ASN A 617 16.03 5.01 12.40
C ASN A 617 15.88 6.54 12.33
N LEU A 618 16.71 7.22 11.52
CA LEU A 618 16.71 8.67 11.26
C LEU A 618 17.01 9.56 12.48
N GLN A 619 16.92 9.02 13.69
CA GLN A 619 17.18 9.72 14.94
C GLN A 619 18.67 9.89 15.18
N MET A 620 19.14 11.14 15.23
CA MET A 620 20.54 11.43 15.54
C MET A 620 20.96 11.01 16.95
N SER A 621 20.01 10.78 17.87
CA SER A 621 20.30 10.25 19.22
C SER A 621 20.52 8.75 19.25
N ASP A 622 20.10 8.03 18.21
CA ASP A 622 20.31 6.59 18.09
C ASP A 622 21.74 6.31 17.65
N ASP A 623 22.40 5.40 18.37
CA ASP A 623 23.81 5.03 18.17
C ASP A 623 24.72 6.24 17.93
N SER A 624 24.70 7.17 18.89
CA SER A 624 25.42 8.43 18.79
C SER A 624 26.92 8.23 18.58
N ASP A 625 27.50 7.16 19.13
CA ASP A 625 28.93 6.88 19.01
C ASP A 625 29.31 6.57 17.55
N SER A 626 28.54 5.70 16.87
CA SER A 626 28.69 5.43 15.44
C SER A 626 28.50 6.69 14.60
N ARG A 627 27.50 7.53 14.92
CA ARG A 627 27.27 8.80 14.21
C ARG A 627 28.40 9.80 14.40
N ILE A 628 28.94 9.92 15.61
CA ILE A 628 30.09 10.78 15.91
C ILE A 628 31.33 10.31 15.13
N ALA A 629 31.53 9.00 14.98
CA ALA A 629 32.61 8.46 14.16
C ALA A 629 32.49 8.92 12.70
N VAL A 630 31.29 8.89 12.11
CA VAL A 630 31.03 9.42 10.75
C VAL A 630 31.43 10.89 10.63
N CYS A 631 31.04 11.72 11.61
CA CYS A 631 31.40 13.14 11.64
C CYS A 631 32.92 13.34 11.69
N THR A 632 33.61 12.54 12.51
CA THR A 632 35.04 12.67 12.78
C THR A 632 35.89 12.20 11.61
N ASP A 633 35.55 11.05 11.03
CA ASP A 633 36.30 10.44 9.93
C ASP A 633 36.20 11.24 8.63
N SER A 634 35.04 11.88 8.39
CA SER A 634 34.79 12.58 7.14
C SER A 634 35.19 14.06 7.18
N CYS A 635 34.97 14.76 8.30
CA CYS A 635 34.98 16.24 8.32
C CYS A 635 35.60 16.88 9.58
N HIS A 636 35.46 16.26 10.76
CA HIS A 636 35.80 16.86 12.06
C HIS A 636 37.06 16.25 12.71
N SER A 637 38.08 15.94 11.92
CA SER A 637 39.31 15.25 12.38
C SER A 637 40.16 16.03 13.40
N VAL A 638 39.99 17.35 13.49
CA VAL A 638 40.72 18.22 14.43
C VAL A 638 40.06 18.23 15.82
N ALA A 639 38.74 18.10 15.87
CA ALA A 639 37.98 18.07 17.12
C ALA A 639 36.67 17.31 16.87
N ALA A 640 36.53 16.14 17.49
CA ALA A 640 35.30 15.37 17.38
C ALA A 640 34.13 16.10 18.07
N PRO A 641 32.92 16.09 17.50
CA PRO A 641 31.73 16.45 18.24
C PRO A 641 31.49 15.44 19.38
N THR A 642 30.77 15.86 20.41
CA THR A 642 30.31 14.98 21.50
C THR A 642 28.79 14.96 21.56
N PHE A 643 28.22 13.94 22.21
CA PHE A 643 26.80 13.86 22.51
C PHE A 643 26.61 13.79 24.03
N GLU A 644 26.09 14.87 24.62
CA GLU A 644 25.97 15.04 26.06
C GLU A 644 24.61 15.64 26.42
N ASN A 645 23.97 15.12 27.47
CA ASN A 645 22.66 15.57 27.94
C ASN A 645 21.58 15.62 26.82
N GLY A 646 21.61 14.66 25.91
CA GLY A 646 20.66 14.56 24.79
C GLY A 646 20.92 15.52 23.64
N HIS A 647 22.10 16.17 23.59
CA HIS A 647 22.45 17.14 22.57
C HIS A 647 23.84 16.90 22.01
N TYR A 648 23.97 17.11 20.69
CA TYR A 648 25.27 17.25 20.07
C TYR A 648 25.93 18.56 20.51
N GLU A 649 27.24 18.49 20.69
CA GLU A 649 28.08 19.62 21.04
C GLU A 649 29.34 19.66 20.16
N TYR A 650 29.77 20.86 19.81
CA TYR A 650 30.99 21.10 19.06
C TYR A 650 31.71 22.33 19.64
N GLN A 651 32.71 22.07 20.48
CA GLN A 651 33.58 23.09 21.07
C GLN A 651 32.83 24.20 21.84
N GLY A 652 31.70 23.87 22.48
CA GLY A 652 30.88 24.80 23.26
C GLY A 652 29.97 25.71 22.42
N ARG A 653 30.06 25.66 21.09
CA ARG A 653 29.32 26.57 20.20
C ARG A 653 27.82 26.33 20.22
N LEU A 654 27.39 25.07 20.36
CA LEU A 654 25.96 24.74 20.39
C LEU A 654 25.38 25.05 21.77
N ALA A 655 26.15 24.89 22.84
CA ALA A 655 25.78 25.35 24.18
C ALA A 655 25.56 26.87 24.22
N GLU A 656 26.49 27.66 23.67
CA GLU A 656 26.32 29.11 23.55
C GLU A 656 25.06 29.48 22.76
N LEU A 657 24.80 28.80 21.64
CA LEU A 657 23.61 29.04 20.82
C LEU A 657 22.32 28.71 21.58
N ARG A 658 22.28 27.60 22.33
CA ARG A 658 21.14 27.26 23.21
C ARG A 658 20.91 28.33 24.28
N SER A 659 21.98 28.87 24.87
CA SER A 659 21.89 29.99 25.81
C SER A 659 21.32 31.25 25.14
N LEU A 660 21.74 31.57 23.91
CA LEU A 660 21.19 32.71 23.16
C LEU A 660 19.70 32.54 22.82
N ILE A 661 19.28 31.33 22.41
CA ILE A 661 17.85 31.01 22.19
C ILE A 661 17.05 31.27 23.46
N GLN A 662 17.58 30.87 24.63
CA GLN A 662 16.96 31.13 25.92
C GLN A 662 16.91 32.63 26.24
N SER A 663 17.99 33.37 26.04
CA SER A 663 18.00 34.84 26.23
C SER A 663 16.99 35.56 25.35
N LEU A 664 16.79 35.10 24.11
CA LEU A 664 15.76 35.65 23.23
C LEU A 664 14.36 35.42 23.80
N LYS A 665 14.06 34.19 24.24
CA LYS A 665 12.78 33.85 24.88
C LYS A 665 12.49 34.77 26.07
N GLU A 666 13.46 34.91 26.96
CA GLU A 666 13.34 35.72 28.17
C GLU A 666 13.13 37.19 27.83
N THR A 667 13.84 37.71 26.83
CA THR A 667 13.70 39.09 26.38
C THR A 667 12.33 39.37 25.76
N ILE A 668 11.84 38.48 24.88
CA ILE A 668 10.49 38.60 24.29
C ILE A 668 9.44 38.63 25.40
N ASN A 669 9.50 37.69 26.34
CA ASN A 669 8.53 37.62 27.44
C ASN A 669 8.61 38.84 28.36
N ALA A 670 9.81 39.29 28.72
CA ALA A 670 9.99 40.48 29.54
C ALA A 670 9.39 41.73 28.87
N LYS A 671 9.68 41.92 27.58
CA LYS A 671 9.13 43.03 26.77
C LYS A 671 7.62 42.94 26.57
N ALA A 672 7.07 41.73 26.53
CA ALA A 672 5.63 41.49 26.49
C ALA A 672 4.93 41.58 27.87
N GLY A 673 5.67 41.84 28.95
CA GLY A 673 5.12 41.89 30.31
C GLY A 673 4.68 40.52 30.85
N LEU A 674 5.28 39.43 30.36
CA LEU A 674 4.99 38.05 30.73
C LEU A 674 6.11 37.46 31.61
N ALA A 675 5.84 36.32 32.25
CA ALA A 675 6.89 35.58 32.95
C ALA A 675 7.96 35.08 31.97
N LEU A 676 9.23 35.14 32.37
CA LEU A 676 10.38 34.84 31.49
C LEU A 676 10.31 33.44 30.85
N THR A 677 9.66 32.48 31.53
CA THR A 677 9.53 31.08 31.09
C THR A 677 8.33 30.82 30.19
N THR A 678 7.43 31.80 29.98
CA THR A 678 6.22 31.64 29.17
C THR A 678 6.53 31.18 27.75
N THR A 679 5.70 30.30 27.20
CA THR A 679 5.82 29.85 25.80
C THR A 679 5.62 31.02 24.86
N ILE A 680 6.50 31.13 23.85
CA ILE A 680 6.41 32.19 22.85
C ILE A 680 5.19 31.97 21.97
N LYS A 681 4.39 33.02 21.79
CA LYS A 681 3.16 33.01 20.98
C LYS A 681 3.47 33.27 19.51
N ALA A 682 2.48 33.00 18.66
CA ALA A 682 2.53 33.38 17.24
C ALA A 682 2.59 34.90 17.07
N SER A 683 1.82 35.61 17.90
CA SER A 683 1.69 37.06 17.86
C SER A 683 1.42 37.67 19.23
N TYR A 684 1.71 38.97 19.32
CA TYR A 684 1.63 39.84 20.48
C TYR A 684 0.99 41.17 20.08
N THR A 685 0.37 41.81 21.06
CA THR A 685 -0.19 43.16 20.96
C THR A 685 0.47 44.06 22.01
N SER A 686 0.64 45.34 21.71
CA SER A 686 1.21 46.32 22.65
C SER A 686 0.69 47.72 22.33
N ASP A 687 0.48 48.54 23.35
CA ASP A 687 0.14 49.96 23.21
C ASP A 687 1.39 50.85 23.04
N VAL A 688 2.59 50.27 23.17
CA VAL A 688 3.86 50.96 22.89
C VAL A 688 4.11 50.93 21.39
N ASP A 689 4.22 52.11 20.78
CA ASP A 689 4.44 52.28 19.34
C ASP A 689 5.62 51.44 18.85
N GLY A 690 5.42 50.61 17.81
CA GLY A 690 6.43 49.73 17.22
C GLY A 690 6.81 48.47 18.00
N LEU A 691 6.47 48.37 19.29
CA LEU A 691 6.86 47.22 20.12
C LEU A 691 6.12 45.94 19.70
N ALA A 692 4.85 46.04 19.29
CA ALA A 692 4.09 44.88 18.85
C ALA A 692 4.74 44.22 17.62
N GLU A 693 5.17 45.03 16.64
CA GLU A 693 5.86 44.55 15.45
C GLU A 693 7.22 43.94 15.81
N ALA A 694 7.99 44.57 16.70
CA ALA A 694 9.28 44.05 17.15
C ALA A 694 9.15 42.69 17.87
N LEU A 695 8.16 42.57 18.77
CA LEU A 695 7.81 41.32 19.43
C LEU A 695 7.44 40.23 18.41
N ASN A 696 6.63 40.55 17.41
CA ASN A 696 6.17 39.57 16.42
C ASN A 696 7.29 39.09 15.50
N ARG A 697 8.22 39.97 15.09
CA ARG A 697 9.41 39.57 14.31
C ARG A 697 10.34 38.68 15.12
N ALA A 698 10.62 39.05 16.37
CA ALA A 698 11.47 38.28 17.27
C ALA A 698 10.83 36.91 17.62
N ALA A 699 9.53 36.89 17.87
CA ALA A 699 8.76 35.67 18.12
C ALA A 699 8.77 34.73 16.90
N TYR A 700 8.63 35.27 15.69
CA TYR A 700 8.76 34.50 14.47
C TYR A 700 10.14 33.83 14.38
N ASN A 701 11.23 34.59 14.54
CA ASN A 701 12.58 34.02 14.50
C ASN A 701 12.82 32.96 15.57
N TYR A 702 12.36 33.20 16.80
CA TYR A 702 12.41 32.20 17.87
C TYR A 702 11.68 30.91 17.47
N ASN A 703 10.42 31.03 17.02
CA ASN A 703 9.59 29.88 16.64
C ASN A 703 10.15 29.15 15.42
N PHE A 704 10.67 29.86 14.43
CA PHE A 704 11.35 29.30 13.26
C PHE A 704 12.55 28.42 13.65
N ILE A 705 13.44 28.92 14.52
CA ILE A 705 14.60 28.15 15.01
C ILE A 705 14.15 26.96 15.87
N LYS A 706 13.08 27.09 16.66
CA LYS A 706 12.56 25.98 17.47
C LYS A 706 11.83 24.93 16.63
N ALA A 707 11.15 25.31 15.56
CA ALA A 707 10.42 24.41 14.65
C ALA A 707 11.37 23.47 13.88
N ASP A 708 12.60 23.89 13.66
CA ASP A 708 13.67 23.08 13.07
C ASP A 708 14.09 21.88 13.97
N ARG A 709 13.93 21.99 15.29
CA ARG A 709 14.23 20.95 16.31
C ARG A 709 15.69 20.49 16.42
N SER A 710 16.63 21.01 15.61
CA SER A 710 18.06 20.72 15.78
C SER A 710 18.75 21.59 16.84
N ASN A 711 18.00 22.51 17.47
CA ASN A 711 18.53 23.58 18.32
C ASN A 711 19.62 24.42 17.63
N GLY A 712 19.46 24.61 16.32
CA GLY A 712 20.37 25.38 15.49
C GLY A 712 21.55 24.59 14.93
N LEU A 713 21.71 23.29 15.20
CA LEU A 713 22.78 22.47 14.63
C LEU A 713 22.75 22.44 13.10
N HIS A 714 21.57 22.45 12.48
CA HIS A 714 21.45 22.51 11.02
C HIS A 714 22.12 23.76 10.44
N ASN A 715 22.10 24.90 11.15
CA ASN A 715 22.80 26.11 10.73
C ASN A 715 23.07 27.08 11.91
N PRO A 716 24.16 26.87 12.67
CA PRO A 716 24.41 27.62 13.91
C PRO A 716 24.65 29.11 13.66
N THR A 717 25.31 29.44 12.55
CA THR A 717 25.63 30.82 12.17
C THR A 717 24.36 31.59 11.82
N TYR A 718 23.49 31.02 10.99
CA TYR A 718 22.24 31.70 10.63
C TYR A 718 21.31 31.86 11.82
N ALA A 719 21.14 30.81 12.63
CA ALA A 719 20.32 30.88 13.85
C ALA A 719 20.82 31.97 14.81
N ARG A 720 22.14 32.05 15.04
CA ARG A 720 22.74 33.11 15.85
C ARG A 720 22.44 34.51 15.31
N ASN A 721 22.65 34.73 14.00
CA ASN A 721 22.39 36.02 13.37
C ASN A 721 20.93 36.45 13.54
N LEU A 722 19.97 35.54 13.33
CA LEU A 722 18.55 35.84 13.53
C LEU A 722 18.25 36.23 14.99
N ILE A 723 18.85 35.54 15.97
CA ILE A 723 18.68 35.85 17.39
C ILE A 723 19.25 37.23 17.73
N GLU A 724 20.49 37.50 17.31
CA GLU A 724 21.18 38.77 17.60
C GLU A 724 20.44 39.96 16.97
N LEU A 725 19.96 39.82 15.74
CA LEU A 725 19.13 40.83 15.09
C LEU A 725 17.79 41.05 15.83
N SER A 726 17.17 39.97 16.29
CA SER A 726 15.92 40.06 17.07
C SER A 726 16.13 40.75 18.42
N LEU A 727 17.23 40.46 19.11
CA LEU A 727 17.61 41.11 20.36
C LEU A 727 17.92 42.60 20.15
N ALA A 728 18.61 42.95 19.05
CA ALA A 728 18.91 44.34 18.70
C ALA A 728 17.63 45.14 18.42
N ASP A 729 16.68 44.58 17.67
CA ASP A 729 15.38 45.22 17.41
C ASP A 729 14.58 45.46 18.70
N LEU A 730 14.51 44.45 19.57
CA LEU A 730 13.84 44.55 20.87
C LEU A 730 14.51 45.55 21.83
N GLY A 731 15.82 45.80 21.68
CA GLY A 731 16.58 46.76 22.48
C GLY A 731 16.23 48.23 22.23
N ASN A 732 15.47 48.53 21.18
CA ASN A 732 14.99 49.88 20.87
C ASN A 732 13.76 50.30 21.68
N TYR A 733 13.17 49.37 22.41
CA TYR A 733 12.02 49.53 23.31
C TYR A 733 12.44 49.11 24.72
#